data_AF-A0A8J2IDG5-F1
#
_entry.id   AF-A0A8J2IDG5-F1
#
_cell.length_a   1.000
_cell.length_b   1.000
_cell.length_c   1.000
_cell.angle_alpha   90.00
_cell.angle_beta   90.00
_cell.angle_gamma   90.00
#
_symmetry.space_group_name_H-M   'P 1'
#
loop_
_entity.id
_entity.type
_entity.pdbx_description
1 polymer ?
#
loop_
_entity_poly.entity_id
_entity_poly.type
_entity_poly.pdbx_seq_one_letter_code
_entity_poly.pdbx_strand_id
1 'polypeptide(L)'
;MQGATIQAPGLSTYLKSLKSTPVDASVEHFISLLKRRQIRNSRPCAIATTALLLRVVGEFKGRDAAKLIERIKQVGRRLTSAQPREVVVGNIVRRVLGLVREVVDEHAEGQTPTGSEPGHSTPQAHAHAHAQHDSLHRPALNSSISTFSPLRHAVAEPMHASVFTDNASDASEPSRRPPLLTSHTSYAPTSAAPLVHSLFGLFSQPADTPSTTSTPTGQASPNGKSTLTALNLERLEGINRSQNLDLKGEVMEGIRELQDELETSDKQIAEVALEHIHANEIILTHTASTTVQKFLLFAARKRKFTVVHAETYPHDHTATHGILLTGKKREANPDDDEDDDKWKPLTDAGIQVYVIPDSHVFAIMSRVNKVILATHTVLANGGLVAAAGAHMIAKAAKEHQTPVVVLSGVYKLSPVYPFDIDELIEHGDAGSVVPYDDGEFVDKVDVENPLYDYVPADLVDLYITNLGGHAPSYLYRIVADHYRSEDITFLERKSKVRAADDITPSREAILCAAVTQYLRPMSNSTNFPSIQLEAPQGCKVTAHDLRLNPLASTNPNLHCLQGNISSETSIQDSISQAINHFSQPISILCANAGITDESSSYSIWDMPSDLWDRTYAVNVRGTFFTIKHFLKSVEKSQKDTGKDINNVSVVVTGSECGVFGQTGHVEYASGKAGLQYGLVKTVKNEIVRLNKKARINAVAPGWVDTKLIEGRLDDPREMWREAEATVPLRKIAQPTDVARAAAFLASHRAAGHISGQCISVDGGMEGRIVWSEDEVRKSHATTVEPEAPSIKATGEGEIFGTATEGVSLASRNPSAMVAPTMSSLNSPQPSHNPKIKILLSVDFDAVSGWLGTGQHPDNNLADYSTGFFSGHVGVPRLLKLFAKHGIANKVTWFVPMHSAESFPKEFAAIKSSGAEIGLHGYCHEGAPQLTPTQEREVLEHCISLYQELLGKRPLGYRAPLYQLRESTVELLEEYSFLYDSSLSHHDSKPYYLPNLPPIIPPKYTEEASAKDWMKPLPKPSAPTVKTLVEIPANWYTEDMTPLQYLPNVPNSHGYVDVRVMENMWKDKFEWIRSEMHDSTGEKDVVVFPLVLHPDTSGMAHVIGMIERVIQWLKAWEAEVEFCTYEEAAMGWKEKNAVE
;
A
#
# COMPACT_ATOMS: atom_id res chain seq x y z
N MET A 1 -45.26 -45.50 29.70
CA MET A 1 -44.70 -45.53 28.34
C MET A 1 -43.54 -44.56 28.31
N GLN A 2 -42.35 -44.97 27.89
CA GLN A 2 -41.26 -44.02 27.61
C GLN A 2 -41.56 -43.39 26.24
N GLY A 3 -41.69 -42.06 26.19
CA GLY A 3 -41.77 -41.35 24.93
C GLY A 3 -40.39 -41.32 24.30
N ALA A 4 -40.25 -41.85 23.08
CA ALA A 4 -39.01 -41.72 22.33
C ALA A 4 -38.82 -40.25 21.92
N THR A 5 -37.82 -39.59 22.51
CA THR A 5 -37.43 -38.23 22.12
C THR A 5 -37.00 -38.25 20.66
N ILE A 6 -37.71 -37.54 19.78
CA ILE A 6 -37.37 -37.49 18.35
C ILE A 6 -36.14 -36.59 18.20
N GLN A 7 -34.97 -37.23 18.18
CA GLN A 7 -33.66 -36.59 18.18
C GLN A 7 -33.40 -35.83 16.86
N ALA A 8 -32.73 -34.68 16.96
CA ALA A 8 -32.49 -33.79 15.82
C ALA A 8 -31.22 -34.20 15.06
N PRO A 9 -31.28 -34.46 13.74
CA PRO A 9 -30.12 -34.96 12.99
C PRO A 9 -29.05 -33.87 12.77
N GLY A 10 -27.82 -34.16 13.23
CA GLY A 10 -26.64 -33.31 13.04
C GLY A 10 -25.91 -33.52 11.70
N LEU A 11 -24.69 -32.97 11.60
CA LEU A 11 -23.87 -32.95 10.38
C LEU A 11 -23.61 -34.35 9.82
N SER A 12 -23.04 -35.27 10.60
CA SER A 12 -22.72 -36.61 10.09
C SER A 12 -23.96 -37.40 9.68
N THR A 13 -25.10 -37.24 10.37
CA THR A 13 -26.37 -37.85 9.97
C THR A 13 -26.91 -37.24 8.66
N TYR A 14 -26.76 -35.93 8.44
CA TYR A 14 -27.05 -35.30 7.15
C TYR A 14 -26.12 -35.83 6.02
N LEU A 15 -24.81 -35.89 6.25
CA LEU A 15 -23.83 -36.43 5.29
C LEU A 15 -24.05 -37.93 4.98
N LYS A 16 -24.55 -38.71 5.95
CA LYS A 16 -25.00 -40.10 5.72
C LYS A 16 -26.26 -40.12 4.84
N SER A 17 -27.25 -39.24 5.11
CA SER A 17 -28.47 -39.11 4.30
C SER A 17 -28.20 -38.67 2.84
N LEU A 18 -27.13 -37.89 2.61
CA LEU A 18 -26.64 -37.49 1.29
C LEU A 18 -26.13 -38.65 0.43
N LYS A 19 -26.19 -39.91 0.90
CA LYS A 19 -25.92 -41.11 0.08
C LYS A 19 -27.17 -41.83 -0.41
N SER A 20 -28.36 -41.54 0.15
CA SER A 20 -29.61 -42.27 -0.12
C SER A 20 -30.80 -41.40 -0.55
N THR A 21 -30.90 -40.17 -0.04
CA THR A 21 -32.02 -39.25 -0.29
C THR A 21 -31.90 -38.59 -1.67
N PRO A 22 -32.97 -38.32 -2.44
CA PRO A 22 -32.86 -37.55 -3.70
C PRO A 22 -32.31 -36.13 -3.49
N VAL A 23 -31.66 -35.53 -4.50
CA VAL A 23 -31.01 -34.21 -4.34
C VAL A 23 -31.98 -33.10 -3.92
N ASP A 24 -33.13 -32.89 -4.58
CA ASP A 24 -34.05 -31.81 -4.19
C ASP A 24 -34.61 -32.00 -2.77
N ALA A 25 -34.90 -33.24 -2.36
CA ALA A 25 -35.29 -33.54 -0.98
C ALA A 25 -34.16 -33.30 0.04
N SER A 26 -32.90 -33.48 -0.38
CA SER A 26 -31.71 -33.15 0.42
C SER A 26 -31.53 -31.63 0.56
N VAL A 27 -31.84 -30.86 -0.49
CA VAL A 27 -31.89 -29.39 -0.45
C VAL A 27 -32.96 -28.91 0.55
N GLU A 28 -34.19 -29.46 0.51
CA GLU A 28 -35.23 -29.11 1.50
C GLU A 28 -34.79 -29.47 2.93
N HIS A 29 -34.16 -30.63 3.11
CA HIS A 29 -33.67 -31.06 4.41
C HIS A 29 -32.64 -30.09 4.97
N PHE A 30 -31.61 -29.70 4.19
CA PHE A 30 -30.58 -28.77 4.62
C PHE A 30 -31.12 -27.36 4.88
N ILE A 31 -32.08 -26.88 4.08
CA ILE A 31 -32.81 -25.63 4.35
C ILE A 31 -33.50 -25.67 5.71
N SER A 32 -34.09 -26.80 6.10
CA SER A 32 -34.67 -26.98 7.43
C SER A 32 -33.60 -27.03 8.54
N LEU A 33 -32.45 -27.68 8.31
CA LEU A 33 -31.37 -27.75 9.30
C LEU A 33 -30.75 -26.36 9.57
N LEU A 34 -30.50 -25.57 8.53
CA LEU A 34 -29.99 -24.19 8.63
C LEU A 34 -30.99 -23.29 9.39
N LYS A 35 -32.28 -23.32 9.00
CA LYS A 35 -33.34 -22.53 9.65
C LYS A 35 -33.57 -22.87 11.13
N ARG A 36 -33.29 -24.12 11.53
CA ARG A 36 -33.40 -24.59 12.92
C ARG A 36 -32.07 -24.47 13.69
N ARG A 37 -31.02 -23.90 13.11
CA ARG A 37 -29.64 -23.85 13.64
C ARG A 37 -29.08 -25.23 14.04
N GLN A 38 -29.59 -26.30 13.44
CA GLN A 38 -29.20 -27.69 13.70
C GLN A 38 -27.88 -28.07 12.99
N ILE A 39 -27.60 -27.43 11.86
CA ILE A 39 -26.23 -27.25 11.37
C ILE A 39 -25.95 -25.74 11.49
N ARG A 40 -24.88 -25.40 12.21
CA ARG A 40 -24.45 -24.04 12.55
C ARG A 40 -22.92 -23.95 12.58
N ASN A 41 -22.39 -22.74 12.54
CA ASN A 41 -20.97 -22.39 12.45
C ASN A 41 -20.31 -22.71 11.10
N SER A 42 -19.28 -21.93 10.78
CA SER A 42 -18.62 -21.87 9.49
C SER A 42 -18.19 -23.22 8.90
N ARG A 43 -17.54 -24.11 9.69
CA ARG A 43 -16.96 -25.37 9.19
C ARG A 43 -18.06 -26.41 8.87
N PRO A 44 -19.01 -26.73 9.78
CA PRO A 44 -20.17 -27.57 9.45
C PRO A 44 -20.99 -27.05 8.26
N CYS A 45 -21.28 -25.74 8.22
CA CYS A 45 -22.03 -25.13 7.13
C CYS A 45 -21.28 -25.22 5.78
N ALA A 46 -19.95 -25.04 5.77
CA ALA A 46 -19.13 -25.23 4.57
C ALA A 46 -19.19 -26.68 4.06
N ILE A 47 -18.84 -27.66 4.91
CA ILE A 47 -18.79 -29.09 4.55
C ILE A 47 -20.14 -29.59 4.03
N ALA A 48 -21.23 -29.25 4.72
CA ALA A 48 -22.59 -29.61 4.31
C ALA A 48 -23.00 -28.97 2.96
N THR A 49 -22.51 -27.76 2.67
CA THR A 49 -22.76 -27.07 1.39
C THR A 49 -21.95 -27.70 0.26
N THR A 50 -20.65 -27.93 0.45
CA THR A 50 -19.77 -28.53 -0.57
C THR A 50 -20.24 -29.94 -0.95
N ALA A 51 -20.56 -30.79 0.05
CA ALA A 51 -21.06 -32.15 -0.17
C ALA A 51 -22.43 -32.16 -0.89
N LEU A 52 -23.31 -31.18 -0.63
CA LEU A 52 -24.57 -31.04 -1.36
C LEU A 52 -24.33 -30.58 -2.80
N LEU A 53 -23.45 -29.60 -3.04
CA LEU A 53 -23.16 -29.09 -4.37
C LEU A 53 -22.46 -30.13 -5.26
N LEU A 54 -21.52 -30.92 -4.70
CA LEU A 54 -20.93 -32.07 -5.40
C LEU A 54 -22.00 -32.99 -5.98
N ARG A 55 -23.09 -33.21 -5.20
CA ARG A 55 -24.19 -34.07 -5.63
C ARG A 55 -25.20 -33.38 -6.54
N VAL A 56 -25.39 -32.06 -6.43
CA VAL A 56 -26.16 -31.26 -7.40
C VAL A 56 -25.52 -31.32 -8.79
N VAL A 57 -24.18 -31.23 -8.88
CA VAL A 57 -23.42 -31.44 -10.13
C VAL A 57 -23.47 -32.92 -10.53
N GLY A 58 -23.27 -33.83 -9.57
CA GLY A 58 -23.30 -35.28 -9.77
C GLY A 58 -24.60 -35.85 -10.31
N GLU A 59 -25.76 -35.26 -10.01
CA GLU A 59 -27.07 -35.65 -10.56
C GLU A 59 -27.50 -34.80 -11.77
N PHE A 60 -26.72 -33.79 -12.17
CA PHE A 60 -26.99 -33.01 -13.38
C PHE A 60 -26.83 -33.89 -14.65
N LYS A 61 -27.77 -33.72 -15.59
CA LYS A 61 -27.90 -34.52 -16.82
C LYS A 61 -27.62 -33.75 -18.11
N GLY A 62 -27.41 -32.43 -18.02
CA GLY A 62 -27.01 -31.61 -19.16
C GLY A 62 -25.50 -31.59 -19.35
N ARG A 63 -25.04 -31.21 -20.55
CA ARG A 63 -23.65 -30.80 -20.83
C ARG A 63 -23.50 -29.27 -20.92
N ASP A 64 -24.57 -28.55 -20.60
CA ASP A 64 -24.71 -27.12 -20.77
C ASP A 64 -24.30 -26.38 -19.49
N ALA A 65 -23.22 -25.60 -19.59
CA ALA A 65 -22.69 -24.82 -18.47
C ALA A 65 -23.64 -23.71 -17.98
N ALA A 66 -24.38 -23.05 -18.87
CA ALA A 66 -25.34 -22.01 -18.47
C ALA A 66 -26.49 -22.61 -17.64
N LYS A 67 -26.99 -23.78 -18.05
CA LYS A 67 -28.03 -24.53 -17.32
C LYS A 67 -27.49 -25.12 -16.00
N LEU A 68 -26.20 -25.45 -15.92
CA LEU A 68 -25.54 -25.87 -14.67
C LEU A 68 -25.37 -24.67 -13.69
N ILE A 69 -24.87 -23.54 -14.19
CA ILE A 69 -24.72 -22.28 -13.44
C ILE A 69 -26.07 -21.83 -12.86
N GLU A 70 -27.15 -21.82 -13.64
CA GLU A 70 -28.46 -21.40 -13.11
C GLU A 70 -29.04 -22.42 -12.12
N ARG A 71 -28.77 -23.73 -12.26
CA ARG A 71 -29.16 -24.74 -11.25
C ARG A 71 -28.41 -24.54 -9.93
N ILE A 72 -27.10 -24.25 -9.98
CA ILE A 72 -26.30 -23.95 -8.79
C ILE A 72 -26.77 -22.63 -8.15
N LYS A 73 -27.03 -21.58 -8.94
CA LYS A 73 -27.62 -20.31 -8.46
C LYS A 73 -29.01 -20.52 -7.86
N GLN A 74 -29.86 -21.35 -8.45
CA GLN A 74 -31.18 -21.70 -7.89
C GLN A 74 -31.06 -22.35 -6.50
N VAL A 75 -30.17 -23.35 -6.35
CA VAL A 75 -29.96 -24.00 -5.05
C VAL A 75 -29.34 -23.02 -4.05
N GLY A 76 -28.25 -22.34 -4.42
CA GLY A 76 -27.55 -21.38 -3.57
C GLY A 76 -28.43 -20.24 -3.06
N ARG A 77 -29.26 -19.64 -3.93
CA ARG A 77 -30.26 -18.63 -3.54
C ARG A 77 -31.15 -19.11 -2.39
N ARG A 78 -31.57 -20.38 -2.42
CA ARG A 78 -32.44 -20.98 -1.40
C ARG A 78 -31.71 -21.32 -0.11
N LEU A 79 -30.46 -21.78 -0.21
CA LEU A 79 -29.60 -22.09 0.95
C LEU A 79 -29.22 -20.81 1.72
N THR A 80 -28.71 -19.78 1.06
CA THR A 80 -28.35 -18.52 1.74
C THR A 80 -29.60 -17.76 2.22
N SER A 81 -30.77 -17.92 1.57
CA SER A 81 -32.04 -17.42 2.11
C SER A 81 -32.61 -18.28 3.26
N ALA A 82 -31.99 -19.40 3.60
CA ALA A 82 -32.38 -20.21 4.76
C ALA A 82 -31.78 -19.66 6.05
N GLN A 83 -30.51 -19.23 6.01
CA GLN A 83 -29.85 -18.50 7.08
C GLN A 83 -28.84 -17.49 6.49
N PRO A 84 -29.25 -16.21 6.28
CA PRO A 84 -28.39 -15.21 5.65
C PRO A 84 -27.12 -14.85 6.43
N ARG A 85 -27.10 -15.06 7.75
CA ARG A 85 -25.96 -14.73 8.63
C ARG A 85 -24.84 -15.78 8.59
N GLU A 86 -25.13 -17.00 8.15
CA GLU A 86 -24.11 -18.04 7.86
C GLU A 86 -23.52 -17.80 6.45
N VAL A 87 -22.82 -16.66 6.29
CA VAL A 87 -22.31 -16.13 5.01
C VAL A 87 -21.48 -17.17 4.23
N VAL A 88 -20.81 -18.07 4.94
CA VAL A 88 -19.98 -19.16 4.40
C VAL A 88 -20.75 -20.08 3.44
N VAL A 89 -22.06 -20.29 3.65
CA VAL A 89 -22.92 -21.02 2.69
C VAL A 89 -22.93 -20.33 1.31
N GLY A 90 -22.99 -19.00 1.31
CA GLY A 90 -22.86 -18.20 0.08
C GLY A 90 -21.44 -18.18 -0.50
N ASN A 91 -20.40 -18.23 0.34
CA ASN A 91 -19.01 -18.32 -0.10
C ASN A 91 -18.74 -19.60 -0.91
N ILE A 92 -19.10 -20.77 -0.36
CA ILE A 92 -18.92 -22.05 -1.06
C ILE A 92 -19.68 -22.07 -2.40
N VAL A 93 -20.92 -21.58 -2.43
CA VAL A 93 -21.69 -21.42 -3.69
C VAL A 93 -20.93 -20.58 -4.72
N ARG A 94 -20.28 -19.48 -4.33
CA ARG A 94 -19.51 -18.64 -5.25
C ARG A 94 -18.24 -19.33 -5.76
N ARG A 95 -17.50 -20.04 -4.91
CA ARG A 95 -16.30 -20.78 -5.35
C ARG A 95 -16.67 -21.85 -6.37
N VAL A 96 -17.75 -22.60 -6.14
CA VAL A 96 -18.26 -23.60 -7.11
C VAL A 96 -18.76 -22.95 -8.40
N LEU A 97 -19.34 -21.75 -8.36
CA LEU A 97 -19.69 -20.99 -9.56
C LEU A 97 -18.46 -20.45 -10.33
N GLY A 98 -17.35 -20.16 -9.64
CA GLY A 98 -16.05 -19.85 -10.25
C GLY A 98 -15.50 -21.04 -11.04
N LEU A 99 -15.38 -22.20 -10.39
CA LEU A 99 -14.88 -23.44 -10.99
C LEU A 99 -15.62 -23.83 -12.29
N VAL A 100 -16.95 -23.70 -12.31
CA VAL A 100 -17.77 -24.01 -13.50
C VAL A 100 -17.48 -23.06 -14.68
N ARG A 101 -16.98 -21.85 -14.42
CA ARG A 101 -16.57 -20.88 -15.46
C ARG A 101 -15.14 -21.11 -15.90
N GLU A 102 -14.23 -21.33 -14.96
CA GLU A 102 -12.81 -21.63 -15.25
C GLU A 102 -12.65 -22.81 -16.19
N VAL A 103 -13.37 -23.92 -15.94
CA VAL A 103 -13.40 -25.09 -16.84
C VAL A 103 -13.94 -24.78 -18.24
N VAL A 104 -14.84 -23.79 -18.38
CA VAL A 104 -15.40 -23.37 -19.68
C VAL A 104 -14.44 -22.43 -20.42
N ASP A 105 -13.79 -21.52 -19.70
CA ASP A 105 -12.87 -20.53 -20.25
C ASP A 105 -11.57 -21.19 -20.75
N GLU A 106 -10.95 -22.09 -19.97
CA GLU A 106 -9.74 -22.84 -20.38
C GLU A 106 -9.97 -23.65 -21.69
N HIS A 107 -11.16 -24.24 -21.85
CA HIS A 107 -11.52 -25.02 -23.04
C HIS A 107 -11.89 -24.17 -24.27
N ALA A 108 -12.09 -22.86 -24.10
CA ALA A 108 -12.28 -21.94 -25.22
C ALA A 108 -10.94 -21.51 -25.84
N GLU A 109 -9.89 -21.34 -25.04
CA GLU A 109 -8.57 -20.87 -25.51
C GLU A 109 -7.81 -21.96 -26.28
N GLY A 110 -7.95 -23.23 -25.90
CA GLY A 110 -7.25 -24.37 -26.52
C GLY A 110 -7.61 -24.73 -27.98
N GLN A 111 -8.40 -23.92 -28.69
CA GLN A 111 -8.94 -24.25 -30.03
C GLN A 111 -8.39 -23.40 -31.20
N THR A 112 -7.40 -22.52 -30.99
CA THR A 112 -6.77 -21.76 -32.08
C THR A 112 -5.84 -22.62 -32.94
N PRO A 113 -6.04 -22.73 -34.28
CA PRO A 113 -5.22 -23.57 -35.14
C PRO A 113 -3.86 -22.92 -35.47
N THR A 114 -2.76 -23.61 -35.16
CA THR A 114 -1.41 -23.20 -35.55
C THR A 114 -1.18 -23.40 -37.06
N GLY A 115 -0.45 -22.47 -37.67
CA GLY A 115 -0.14 -22.48 -39.11
C GLY A 115 0.74 -23.64 -39.55
N SER A 116 0.62 -24.03 -40.82
CA SER A 116 1.26 -25.21 -41.41
C SER A 116 2.64 -24.96 -42.03
N GLU A 117 3.56 -25.92 -41.88
CA GLU A 117 4.62 -26.16 -42.87
C GLU A 117 4.51 -27.60 -43.45
N PRO A 118 4.98 -27.87 -44.69
CA PRO A 118 4.65 -29.09 -45.42
C PRO A 118 5.74 -30.17 -45.45
N GLY A 119 5.35 -31.44 -45.38
CA GLY A 119 6.24 -32.58 -45.61
C GLY A 119 5.50 -33.89 -45.95
N HIS A 120 5.72 -34.43 -47.15
CA HIS A 120 5.32 -35.80 -47.53
C HIS A 120 6.23 -36.84 -46.81
N SER A 121 5.91 -38.13 -46.65
CA SER A 121 5.13 -39.01 -47.53
C SER A 121 4.56 -40.29 -46.86
N THR A 122 3.58 -40.91 -47.52
CA THR A 122 3.08 -42.29 -47.36
C THR A 122 4.01 -43.31 -48.09
N PRO A 123 3.93 -44.67 -47.93
CA PRO A 123 2.72 -45.45 -47.58
C PRO A 123 2.84 -46.79 -46.78
N GLN A 124 1.67 -47.31 -46.36
CA GLN A 124 1.23 -48.72 -46.25
C GLN A 124 1.99 -49.77 -45.38
N ALA A 125 1.20 -50.52 -44.58
CA ALA A 125 1.04 -52.00 -44.57
C ALA A 125 0.73 -52.56 -43.16
N HIS A 126 -0.05 -53.65 -43.08
CA HIS A 126 -0.39 -54.34 -41.82
C HIS A 126 0.62 -55.45 -41.46
N ALA A 127 0.83 -55.67 -40.17
CA ALA A 127 1.49 -56.86 -39.60
C ALA A 127 0.79 -57.31 -38.30
N HIS A 128 1.08 -58.53 -37.83
CA HIS A 128 0.26 -59.25 -36.85
C HIS A 128 0.80 -59.27 -35.40
N ALA A 129 -0.15 -59.18 -34.45
CA ALA A 129 -0.32 -59.99 -33.23
C ALA A 129 0.85 -60.21 -32.22
N HIS A 130 0.54 -59.87 -30.95
CA HIS A 130 0.81 -60.64 -29.70
C HIS A 130 2.26 -61.09 -29.34
N ALA A 131 2.74 -60.93 -28.09
CA ALA A 131 2.16 -60.36 -26.87
C ALA A 131 3.24 -60.12 -25.78
N GLN A 132 2.78 -59.72 -24.57
CA GLN A 132 3.46 -59.55 -23.27
C GLN A 132 3.71 -58.11 -22.83
N HIS A 133 3.88 -57.94 -21.52
CA HIS A 133 3.84 -56.67 -20.80
C HIS A 133 5.09 -55.81 -21.06
N ASP A 134 4.86 -54.52 -21.30
CA ASP A 134 5.45 -53.47 -20.47
C ASP A 134 4.54 -52.24 -20.46
N SER A 135 4.33 -51.63 -19.29
CA SER A 135 3.31 -50.57 -19.10
C SER A 135 3.95 -49.25 -18.67
N LEU A 136 4.40 -48.46 -19.65
CA LEU A 136 5.01 -47.15 -19.43
C LEU A 136 4.46 -46.07 -20.37
N HIS A 137 4.29 -44.88 -19.79
CA HIS A 137 4.10 -43.55 -20.40
C HIS A 137 3.12 -43.40 -21.59
N ARG A 138 1.98 -42.78 -21.29
CA ARG A 138 1.26 -41.87 -22.21
C ARG A 138 1.60 -40.43 -21.79
N PRO A 139 1.69 -39.44 -22.71
CA PRO A 139 2.09 -38.07 -22.35
C PRO A 139 1.11 -37.42 -21.36
N ALA A 140 1.65 -36.59 -20.46
CA ALA A 140 0.85 -35.75 -19.59
C ALA A 140 0.16 -34.64 -20.40
N LEU A 141 -1.04 -34.24 -19.97
CA LEU A 141 -1.70 -33.01 -20.40
C LEU A 141 -1.39 -31.92 -19.38
N ASN A 142 -1.05 -30.72 -19.84
CA ASN A 142 -0.83 -29.59 -18.95
C ASN A 142 -2.19 -29.04 -18.49
N SER A 143 -2.52 -29.23 -17.22
CA SER A 143 -3.56 -28.45 -16.54
C SER A 143 -2.98 -27.10 -16.11
N SER A 144 -3.68 -26.00 -16.42
CA SER A 144 -3.23 -24.63 -16.08
C SER A 144 -3.50 -24.23 -14.63
N ILE A 145 -4.25 -25.04 -13.88
CA ILE A 145 -4.34 -24.92 -12.42
C ILE A 145 -2.97 -25.15 -11.78
N SER A 146 -2.41 -24.05 -11.26
CA SER A 146 -1.23 -23.99 -10.40
C SER A 146 0.11 -24.45 -11.02
N THR A 147 0.66 -23.66 -11.95
CA THR A 147 2.13 -23.53 -12.08
C THR A 147 2.59 -22.08 -12.16
N PHE A 148 2.37 -21.33 -11.06
CA PHE A 148 3.36 -20.34 -10.64
C PHE A 148 4.29 -21.00 -9.63
N SER A 149 5.39 -21.56 -10.13
CA SER A 149 6.48 -22.04 -9.28
C SER A 149 6.99 -20.86 -8.44
N PRO A 150 7.15 -21.02 -7.12
CA PRO A 150 7.65 -19.93 -6.28
C PRO A 150 9.08 -19.56 -6.68
N LEU A 151 9.48 -18.31 -6.45
CA LEU A 151 10.89 -17.92 -6.37
C LEU A 151 11.53 -18.47 -5.09
N ARG A 152 11.64 -19.79 -5.08
CA ARG A 152 12.58 -20.59 -4.29
C ARG A 152 13.86 -20.73 -5.15
N HIS A 153 15.08 -20.58 -4.65
CA HIS A 153 15.51 -20.62 -3.25
C HIS A 153 16.76 -19.77 -2.99
N ALA A 154 16.80 -19.15 -1.82
CA ALA A 154 17.87 -19.47 -0.87
C ALA A 154 17.27 -20.38 0.22
N VAL A 155 17.60 -21.67 0.17
CA VAL A 155 17.47 -22.62 1.28
C VAL A 155 18.76 -23.41 1.28
N ALA A 156 19.48 -23.36 2.40
CA ALA A 156 20.43 -24.41 2.73
C ALA A 156 19.62 -25.55 3.38
N GLU A 157 19.51 -26.70 2.70
CA GLU A 157 19.04 -27.91 3.38
C GLU A 157 20.13 -28.49 4.30
N PRO A 158 19.74 -29.20 5.38
CA PRO A 158 20.63 -29.42 6.52
C PRO A 158 21.50 -30.68 6.41
N MET A 159 22.74 -30.60 6.90
CA MET A 159 23.56 -31.75 7.27
C MET A 159 23.91 -31.70 8.77
N HIS A 160 23.24 -32.56 9.54
CA HIS A 160 23.54 -32.98 10.93
C HIS A 160 23.95 -31.91 11.99
N ALA A 161 23.07 -31.74 12.98
CA ALA A 161 23.37 -31.01 14.20
C ALA A 161 24.21 -31.82 15.21
N SER A 162 25.13 -31.15 15.92
CA SER A 162 25.60 -31.59 17.23
C SER A 162 25.88 -30.41 18.19
N VAL A 163 24.81 -29.96 18.86
CA VAL A 163 24.75 -29.40 20.23
C VAL A 163 25.73 -28.29 20.62
N PHE A 164 25.22 -27.07 20.86
CA PHE A 164 25.19 -26.33 22.16
C PHE A 164 24.67 -24.90 21.86
N THR A 165 23.49 -24.50 22.36
CA THR A 165 23.29 -23.46 23.42
C THR A 165 24.06 -22.16 23.18
N ASP A 166 23.45 -20.96 23.17
CA ASP A 166 22.41 -20.52 24.12
C ASP A 166 21.59 -19.29 23.68
N ASN A 167 20.51 -19.03 24.43
CA ASN A 167 19.80 -17.76 24.72
C ASN A 167 19.91 -16.53 23.79
N ALA A 168 18.75 -16.09 23.30
CA ALA A 168 18.38 -14.69 23.01
C ALA A 168 16.91 -14.52 23.50
N SER A 169 16.65 -13.65 24.49
CA SER A 169 16.12 -12.27 24.37
C SER A 169 14.66 -12.15 23.91
N ASP A 170 13.85 -11.34 24.61
CA ASP A 170 12.64 -10.69 24.03
C ASP A 170 12.02 -9.60 24.93
N ALA A 171 11.08 -8.84 24.32
CA ALA A 171 9.96 -8.08 24.88
C ALA A 171 10.16 -6.65 25.46
N SER A 172 9.79 -5.68 24.62
CA SER A 172 9.12 -4.39 24.94
C SER A 172 7.92 -4.57 25.91
N GLU A 173 7.61 -3.59 26.78
CA GLU A 173 6.63 -2.47 26.59
C GLU A 173 5.15 -2.92 26.47
N PRO A 174 4.15 -2.08 26.81
CA PRO A 174 3.56 -1.20 25.78
C PRO A 174 2.82 0.09 26.29
N SER A 175 2.15 0.81 25.37
CA SER A 175 1.01 1.74 25.55
C SER A 175 1.36 3.23 25.82
N ARG A 176 0.77 4.27 25.18
CA ARG A 176 -0.53 4.38 24.44
C ARG A 176 -0.58 5.41 23.27
N ARG A 177 -1.39 5.08 22.25
CA ARG A 177 -2.56 5.81 21.61
C ARG A 177 -2.92 7.25 22.08
N PRO A 178 -3.80 8.03 21.38
CA PRO A 178 -4.47 7.92 20.05
C PRO A 178 -4.33 9.26 19.24
N PRO A 179 -5.32 10.04 18.68
CA PRO A 179 -6.64 9.79 18.03
C PRO A 179 -7.03 10.63 16.76
N LEU A 180 -7.55 9.98 15.68
CA LEU A 180 -8.75 10.39 14.87
C LEU A 180 -8.73 11.70 13.99
N LEU A 181 -9.64 11.97 13.02
CA LEU A 181 -10.90 11.32 12.53
C LEU A 181 -11.26 11.68 11.05
N THR A 182 -12.32 11.04 10.53
CA THR A 182 -13.14 11.26 9.28
C THR A 182 -12.72 10.42 8.05
N SER A 183 -13.63 9.91 7.20
CA SER A 183 -15.12 9.73 7.27
C SER A 183 -15.62 8.64 6.27
N HIS A 184 -16.90 8.25 6.34
CA HIS A 184 -17.50 7.16 5.54
C HIS A 184 -18.73 7.60 4.71
N THR A 185 -19.00 6.95 3.57
CA THR A 185 -20.34 6.90 2.93
C THR A 185 -20.57 5.60 2.13
N SER A 186 -21.66 4.89 2.43
CA SER A 186 -22.10 3.61 1.84
C SER A 186 -23.13 3.80 0.72
N TYR A 187 -23.25 2.85 -0.24
CA TYR A 187 -24.42 2.80 -1.16
C TYR A 187 -24.82 1.39 -1.62
N ALA A 188 -26.08 1.24 -2.02
CA ALA A 188 -26.73 -0.01 -2.42
C ALA A 188 -26.93 -0.15 -3.96
N PRO A 189 -27.21 -1.36 -4.50
CA PRO A 189 -26.98 -1.67 -5.92
C PRO A 189 -28.19 -1.49 -6.86
N THR A 190 -27.94 -1.27 -8.15
CA THR A 190 -28.96 -1.34 -9.22
C THR A 190 -28.44 -1.93 -10.54
N SER A 191 -29.08 -3.01 -10.98
CA SER A 191 -29.16 -3.55 -12.36
C SER A 191 -27.88 -3.86 -13.15
N ALA A 192 -27.81 -5.11 -13.62
CA ALA A 192 -26.69 -5.68 -14.38
C ALA A 192 -26.27 -4.88 -15.63
N ALA A 193 -24.95 -4.79 -15.80
CA ALA A 193 -24.22 -4.47 -17.02
C ALA A 193 -22.91 -5.30 -16.98
N PRO A 194 -22.23 -5.59 -18.11
CA PRO A 194 -21.06 -6.47 -18.10
C PRO A 194 -19.94 -5.94 -17.19
N LEU A 195 -19.38 -6.83 -16.37
CA LEU A 195 -18.41 -6.48 -15.33
C LEU A 195 -17.00 -6.38 -15.88
N VAL A 196 -16.59 -5.15 -16.16
CA VAL A 196 -15.23 -4.77 -16.51
C VAL A 196 -14.28 -5.11 -15.34
N HIS A 197 -13.44 -6.15 -15.50
CA HIS A 197 -12.50 -6.62 -14.47
C HIS A 197 -11.13 -5.91 -14.49
N SER A 198 -10.92 -4.94 -15.38
CA SER A 198 -9.66 -4.17 -15.49
C SER A 198 -9.91 -2.82 -16.15
N LEU A 199 -9.15 -1.78 -15.79
CA LEU A 199 -9.16 -0.48 -16.48
C LEU A 199 -8.96 -0.60 -18.00
N PHE A 200 -8.21 -1.62 -18.45
CA PHE A 200 -8.02 -1.90 -19.88
C PHE A 200 -9.29 -2.44 -20.58
N GLY A 201 -10.22 -3.06 -19.83
CA GLY A 201 -11.50 -3.54 -20.34
C GLY A 201 -12.52 -2.43 -20.67
N LEU A 202 -12.15 -1.16 -20.49
CA LEU A 202 -12.88 0.00 -21.03
C LEU A 202 -12.48 0.32 -22.48
N PHE A 203 -11.35 -0.19 -22.96
CA PHE A 203 -10.79 0.10 -24.29
C PHE A 203 -10.91 -1.06 -25.29
N SER A 204 -11.36 -2.24 -24.85
CA SER A 204 -11.58 -3.38 -25.73
C SER A 204 -12.86 -3.22 -26.58
N GLN A 205 -12.73 -3.41 -27.89
CA GLN A 205 -13.87 -3.34 -28.81
C GLN A 205 -14.83 -4.52 -28.59
N PRO A 206 -16.16 -4.31 -28.72
CA PRO A 206 -17.10 -5.43 -28.82
C PRO A 206 -16.88 -6.16 -30.15
N ALA A 207 -16.45 -7.43 -30.09
CA ALA A 207 -16.13 -8.25 -31.25
C ALA A 207 -17.25 -8.24 -32.33
N ASP A 208 -16.84 -8.15 -33.59
CA ASP A 208 -17.67 -7.71 -34.72
C ASP A 208 -18.97 -8.50 -34.95
N THR A 209 -20.05 -7.74 -35.19
CA THR A 209 -21.23 -8.26 -35.90
C THR A 209 -20.98 -8.24 -37.41
N PRO A 210 -21.06 -9.37 -38.13
CA PRO A 210 -20.86 -9.39 -39.59
C PRO A 210 -21.94 -8.59 -40.33
N SER A 211 -21.56 -7.99 -41.45
CA SER A 211 -22.37 -7.00 -42.17
C SER A 211 -23.58 -7.60 -42.91
N THR A 212 -24.69 -6.87 -42.90
CA THR A 212 -25.97 -7.31 -43.51
C THR A 212 -26.11 -6.84 -44.97
N THR A 213 -26.11 -7.77 -45.92
CA THR A 213 -26.44 -7.51 -47.34
C THR A 213 -27.46 -8.51 -47.90
N SER A 214 -28.74 -8.37 -47.51
CA SER A 214 -29.92 -8.71 -48.36
C SER A 214 -31.25 -8.40 -47.65
N THR A 215 -32.30 -8.21 -48.45
CA THR A 215 -33.69 -7.93 -48.04
C THR A 215 -34.65 -8.65 -49.01
N PRO A 216 -35.97 -8.73 -48.73
CA PRO A 216 -36.61 -9.27 -47.53
C PRO A 216 -37.76 -10.26 -47.89
N THR A 217 -38.38 -10.97 -46.93
CA THR A 217 -39.77 -11.50 -47.07
C THR A 217 -40.33 -12.11 -45.77
N GLY A 218 -41.66 -12.19 -45.66
CA GLY A 218 -42.37 -13.04 -44.67
C GLY A 218 -43.09 -12.30 -43.54
N GLN A 219 -44.37 -12.58 -43.34
CA GLN A 219 -45.21 -12.01 -42.26
C GLN A 219 -45.57 -13.09 -41.21
N ALA A 220 -45.49 -12.77 -39.91
CA ALA A 220 -46.40 -13.28 -38.86
C ALA A 220 -46.16 -12.60 -37.49
N SER A 221 -47.22 -12.49 -36.67
CA SER A 221 -47.21 -12.09 -35.26
C SER A 221 -48.61 -12.35 -34.65
N PRO A 222 -48.84 -12.33 -33.32
CA PRO A 222 -47.89 -12.32 -32.19
C PRO A 222 -48.19 -13.40 -31.10
N ASN A 223 -47.40 -13.38 -30.00
CA ASN A 223 -47.70 -13.76 -28.60
C ASN A 223 -46.76 -14.82 -27.98
N GLY A 224 -46.22 -14.57 -26.76
CA GLY A 224 -45.68 -15.68 -25.95
C GLY A 224 -44.64 -15.43 -24.84
N LYS A 225 -44.90 -14.53 -23.86
CA LYS A 225 -44.21 -14.49 -22.53
C LYS A 225 -42.71 -14.15 -22.51
N SER A 226 -42.24 -13.79 -21.30
CA SER A 226 -40.90 -13.28 -20.97
C SER A 226 -39.77 -14.29 -21.16
N THR A 227 -38.66 -13.85 -21.76
CA THR A 227 -37.42 -14.64 -21.96
C THR A 227 -36.20 -13.84 -21.52
N LEU A 228 -35.19 -14.53 -20.99
CA LEU A 228 -33.85 -13.98 -20.72
C LEU A 228 -33.17 -13.53 -22.03
N THR A 229 -32.22 -12.59 -21.95
CA THR A 229 -31.57 -11.99 -23.12
C THR A 229 -30.75 -13.02 -23.90
N ALA A 230 -31.25 -13.44 -25.06
CA ALA A 230 -30.72 -14.57 -25.84
C ALA A 230 -29.23 -14.48 -26.16
N LEU A 231 -28.72 -13.28 -26.45
CA LEU A 231 -27.32 -13.01 -26.83
C LEU A 231 -26.27 -13.56 -25.85
N ASN A 232 -26.59 -13.66 -24.55
CA ASN A 232 -25.68 -14.24 -23.55
C ASN A 232 -25.74 -15.78 -23.49
N LEU A 233 -26.83 -16.40 -23.95
CA LEU A 233 -26.88 -17.85 -24.15
C LEU A 233 -26.28 -18.24 -25.50
N GLU A 234 -26.54 -17.49 -26.57
CA GLU A 234 -26.02 -17.77 -27.92
C GLU A 234 -24.48 -17.81 -27.96
N ARG A 235 -23.79 -16.99 -27.16
CA ARG A 235 -22.32 -17.08 -26.99
C ARG A 235 -21.83 -18.40 -26.37
N LEU A 236 -22.63 -19.03 -25.51
CA LEU A 236 -22.31 -20.31 -24.86
C LEU A 236 -22.82 -21.51 -25.69
N GLU A 237 -23.92 -21.36 -26.43
CA GLU A 237 -24.38 -22.36 -27.41
C GLU A 237 -23.48 -22.41 -28.66
N GLY A 238 -22.84 -21.30 -29.03
CA GLY A 238 -21.90 -21.22 -30.16
C GLY A 238 -20.66 -22.13 -30.04
N ILE A 239 -20.18 -22.37 -28.81
CA ILE A 239 -19.01 -23.23 -28.52
C ILE A 239 -19.37 -24.73 -28.65
N ASN A 240 -20.65 -25.09 -28.55
CA ASN A 240 -21.13 -26.48 -28.44
C ASN A 240 -21.15 -27.29 -29.76
N ARG A 241 -20.32 -26.95 -30.76
CA ARG A 241 -20.17 -27.73 -32.01
C ARG A 241 -18.84 -28.48 -32.14
N SER A 242 -17.88 -28.25 -31.24
CA SER A 242 -16.72 -29.11 -31.00
C SER A 242 -17.07 -30.25 -30.02
N GLN A 243 -16.34 -31.37 -30.03
CA GLN A 243 -16.76 -32.59 -29.30
C GLN A 243 -16.22 -32.72 -27.86
N ASN A 244 -17.06 -33.28 -26.98
CA ASN A 244 -16.72 -33.95 -25.70
C ASN A 244 -15.81 -33.19 -24.70
N LEU A 245 -16.30 -32.08 -24.16
CA LEU A 245 -15.91 -31.60 -22.82
C LEU A 245 -16.59 -32.46 -21.73
N ASP A 246 -15.87 -32.90 -20.69
CA ASP A 246 -16.44 -33.52 -19.47
C ASP A 246 -16.46 -32.52 -18.30
N LEU A 247 -17.11 -31.38 -18.55
CA LEU A 247 -17.45 -30.31 -17.60
C LEU A 247 -17.95 -30.86 -16.26
N LYS A 248 -18.62 -32.01 -16.27
CA LYS A 248 -19.14 -32.64 -15.06
C LYS A 248 -18.04 -33.34 -14.27
N GLY A 249 -17.19 -34.13 -14.91
CA GLY A 249 -16.04 -34.78 -14.26
C GLY A 249 -15.11 -33.75 -13.63
N GLU A 250 -14.73 -32.73 -14.39
CA GLU A 250 -13.77 -31.69 -13.99
C GLU A 250 -14.30 -30.81 -12.84
N VAL A 251 -15.54 -30.31 -12.95
CA VAL A 251 -16.17 -29.54 -11.85
C VAL A 251 -16.37 -30.41 -10.61
N MET A 252 -16.66 -31.72 -10.76
CA MET A 252 -16.72 -32.63 -9.61
C MET A 252 -15.35 -32.87 -8.97
N GLU A 253 -14.23 -32.74 -9.68
CA GLU A 253 -12.88 -32.85 -9.11
C GLU A 253 -12.51 -31.57 -8.35
N GLY A 254 -12.69 -30.39 -8.94
CA GLY A 254 -12.48 -29.12 -8.24
C GLY A 254 -13.36 -28.96 -6.99
N ILE A 255 -14.56 -29.55 -6.97
CA ILE A 255 -15.38 -29.60 -5.74
C ILE A 255 -14.77 -30.54 -4.67
N ARG A 256 -14.06 -31.61 -5.04
CA ARG A 256 -13.32 -32.46 -4.08
C ARG A 256 -12.10 -31.74 -3.53
N GLU A 257 -11.35 -31.03 -4.37
CA GLU A 257 -10.23 -30.17 -3.92
C GLU A 257 -10.71 -29.13 -2.89
N LEU A 258 -11.91 -28.56 -3.07
CA LEU A 258 -12.56 -27.70 -2.07
C LEU A 258 -12.98 -28.42 -0.79
N GLN A 259 -13.19 -29.74 -0.79
CA GLN A 259 -13.40 -30.52 0.44
C GLN A 259 -12.06 -30.76 1.15
N ASP A 260 -11.03 -31.17 0.42
CA ASP A 260 -9.69 -31.42 0.96
C ASP A 260 -9.07 -30.13 1.55
N GLU A 261 -9.31 -28.97 0.95
CA GLU A 261 -8.96 -27.66 1.54
C GLU A 261 -9.69 -27.43 2.88
N LEU A 262 -11.00 -27.71 2.96
CA LEU A 262 -11.80 -27.52 4.19
C LEU A 262 -11.37 -28.46 5.33
N GLU A 263 -10.82 -29.63 4.99
CA GLU A 263 -10.25 -30.57 5.96
C GLU A 263 -8.83 -30.17 6.40
N THR A 264 -8.00 -29.66 5.48
CA THR A 264 -6.57 -29.35 5.74
C THR A 264 -6.29 -27.91 6.20
N SER A 265 -7.18 -26.94 5.94
CA SER A 265 -6.99 -25.50 6.26
C SER A 265 -6.58 -25.24 7.71
N ASP A 266 -7.24 -25.89 8.67
CA ASP A 266 -6.92 -25.81 10.11
C ASP A 266 -5.48 -26.30 10.44
N LYS A 267 -4.97 -27.29 9.70
CA LYS A 267 -3.62 -27.85 9.88
C LYS A 267 -2.57 -26.91 9.30
N GLN A 268 -2.81 -26.37 8.10
CA GLN A 268 -1.94 -25.40 7.44
C GLN A 268 -1.79 -24.13 8.28
N ILE A 269 -2.89 -23.60 8.82
CA ILE A 269 -2.86 -22.47 9.77
C ILE A 269 -2.03 -22.81 11.01
N ALA A 270 -2.20 -24.00 11.59
CA ALA A 270 -1.48 -24.42 12.78
C ALA A 270 0.04 -24.59 12.56
N GLU A 271 0.48 -24.92 11.34
CA GLU A 271 1.91 -25.09 11.04
C GLU A 271 2.70 -23.77 11.15
N VAL A 272 2.07 -22.63 10.87
CA VAL A 272 2.64 -21.27 11.03
C VAL A 272 2.73 -20.83 12.51
N ALA A 273 2.15 -21.57 13.46
CA ALA A 273 2.11 -21.15 14.88
C ALA A 273 3.49 -20.96 15.53
N LEU A 274 4.53 -21.60 14.99
CA LEU A 274 5.93 -21.45 15.43
C LEU A 274 6.60 -20.15 14.94
N GLU A 275 5.96 -19.38 14.07
CA GLU A 275 6.43 -18.06 13.62
C GLU A 275 5.81 -16.93 14.46
N HIS A 276 4.79 -17.23 15.29
CA HIS A 276 3.99 -16.20 15.98
C HIS A 276 3.83 -16.36 17.50
N ILE A 277 3.94 -17.57 18.07
CA ILE A 277 3.85 -17.79 19.54
C ILE A 277 5.22 -18.17 20.10
N HIS A 278 5.81 -17.32 20.93
CA HIS A 278 7.16 -17.44 21.48
C HIS A 278 7.13 -18.09 22.88
N ALA A 279 8.30 -18.35 23.47
CA ALA A 279 8.37 -18.91 24.81
C ALA A 279 8.06 -17.85 25.88
N ASN A 280 7.41 -18.26 26.97
CA ASN A 280 6.99 -17.45 28.11
C ASN A 280 5.95 -16.35 27.83
N GLU A 281 5.45 -16.22 26.59
CA GLU A 281 4.40 -15.25 26.26
C GLU A 281 3.08 -15.53 26.99
N ILE A 282 2.30 -14.47 27.19
CA ILE A 282 0.91 -14.50 27.65
C ILE A 282 0.01 -14.16 26.46
N ILE A 283 -0.63 -15.19 25.92
CA ILE A 283 -1.56 -15.09 24.78
C ILE A 283 -2.99 -14.96 25.31
N LEU A 284 -3.74 -13.92 24.93
CA LEU A 284 -5.16 -13.84 25.24
C LEU A 284 -6.01 -14.37 24.08
N THR A 285 -7.04 -15.16 24.40
CA THR A 285 -8.05 -15.60 23.43
C THR A 285 -9.45 -15.65 24.05
N HIS A 286 -10.46 -15.93 23.24
CA HIS A 286 -11.86 -16.05 23.62
C HIS A 286 -12.58 -17.04 22.70
N THR A 287 -13.73 -17.54 23.17
CA THR A 287 -14.56 -18.61 22.56
C THR A 287 -13.84 -19.94 22.26
N ALA A 288 -14.58 -21.05 22.24
CA ALA A 288 -14.02 -22.37 21.94
C ALA A 288 -13.84 -22.56 20.42
N SER A 289 -12.63 -22.31 19.91
CA SER A 289 -12.31 -22.42 18.48
C SER A 289 -11.28 -23.52 18.17
N THR A 290 -11.66 -24.47 17.32
CA THR A 290 -10.82 -25.59 16.88
C THR A 290 -9.54 -25.11 16.16
N THR A 291 -9.65 -24.07 15.33
CA THR A 291 -8.50 -23.47 14.63
C THR A 291 -7.49 -22.89 15.63
N VAL A 292 -7.98 -22.14 16.64
CA VAL A 292 -7.13 -21.57 17.69
C VAL A 292 -6.53 -22.66 18.57
N GLN A 293 -7.33 -23.66 18.97
CA GLN A 293 -6.82 -24.78 19.77
C GLN A 293 -5.72 -25.54 19.02
N LYS A 294 -5.89 -25.86 17.73
CA LYS A 294 -4.87 -26.53 16.89
C LYS A 294 -3.59 -25.69 16.78
N PHE A 295 -3.72 -24.37 16.60
CA PHE A 295 -2.60 -23.42 16.55
C PHE A 295 -1.80 -23.40 17.86
N LEU A 296 -2.48 -23.21 19.00
CA LEU A 296 -1.86 -23.24 20.34
C LEU A 296 -1.21 -24.61 20.64
N LEU A 297 -1.91 -25.72 20.35
CA LEU A 297 -1.41 -27.08 20.54
C LEU A 297 -0.24 -27.44 19.60
N PHE A 298 -0.06 -26.74 18.48
CA PHE A 298 1.09 -26.92 17.60
C PHE A 298 2.33 -26.19 18.14
N ALA A 299 2.18 -24.92 18.55
CA ALA A 299 3.25 -24.16 19.21
C ALA A 299 3.76 -24.85 20.49
N ALA A 300 2.83 -25.40 21.30
CA ALA A 300 3.13 -26.07 22.56
C ALA A 300 4.06 -27.30 22.42
N ARG A 301 4.18 -27.88 21.22
CA ARG A 301 5.11 -28.99 20.94
C ARG A 301 6.58 -28.60 21.07
N LYS A 302 6.91 -27.31 20.95
CA LYS A 302 8.28 -26.78 21.03
C LYS A 302 8.47 -25.65 22.04
N ARG A 303 7.41 -24.93 22.42
CA ARG A 303 7.49 -23.70 23.23
C ARG A 303 6.52 -23.78 24.40
N LYS A 304 6.97 -23.38 25.60
CA LYS A 304 6.12 -23.23 26.78
C LYS A 304 5.65 -21.78 26.87
N PHE A 305 4.36 -21.55 27.03
CA PHE A 305 3.75 -20.23 27.13
C PHE A 305 2.45 -20.33 27.95
N THR A 306 1.82 -19.18 28.19
CA THR A 306 0.59 -19.02 28.97
C THR A 306 -0.56 -18.59 28.07
N VAL A 307 -1.76 -19.11 28.31
CA VAL A 307 -2.99 -18.68 27.67
C VAL A 307 -3.94 -18.09 28.71
N VAL A 308 -4.37 -16.85 28.49
CA VAL A 308 -5.51 -16.26 29.19
C VAL A 308 -6.73 -16.43 28.30
N HIS A 309 -7.75 -17.12 28.78
CA HIS A 309 -8.99 -17.36 28.04
C HIS A 309 -10.12 -16.57 28.67
N ALA A 310 -10.62 -15.56 27.95
CA ALA A 310 -11.86 -14.89 28.33
C ALA A 310 -13.05 -15.83 28.07
N GLU A 311 -13.97 -15.93 29.02
CA GLU A 311 -15.26 -16.57 28.78
C GLU A 311 -16.15 -15.65 27.92
N THR A 312 -17.13 -16.25 27.24
CA THR A 312 -17.98 -15.55 26.26
C THR A 312 -19.41 -15.40 26.81
N TYR A 313 -19.53 -15.04 28.10
CA TYR A 313 -20.81 -15.02 28.80
C TYR A 313 -21.87 -14.16 28.08
N PRO A 314 -23.12 -14.64 27.91
CA PRO A 314 -23.66 -15.91 28.39
C PRO A 314 -23.38 -17.11 27.45
N HIS A 315 -22.91 -16.88 26.24
CA HIS A 315 -22.83 -17.87 25.17
C HIS A 315 -21.65 -18.85 25.31
N ASP A 316 -21.93 -20.15 25.18
CA ASP A 316 -20.97 -21.27 25.22
C ASP A 316 -20.02 -21.34 26.44
N HIS A 317 -20.06 -20.40 27.41
CA HIS A 317 -19.12 -20.27 28.52
C HIS A 317 -18.89 -21.59 29.30
N THR A 318 -19.97 -22.29 29.67
CA THR A 318 -19.89 -23.59 30.36
C THR A 318 -19.33 -24.71 29.47
N ALA A 319 -19.55 -24.66 28.15
CA ALA A 319 -18.95 -25.58 27.20
C ALA A 319 -17.45 -25.28 27.01
N THR A 320 -17.07 -24.00 26.85
CA THR A 320 -15.69 -23.52 26.81
C THR A 320 -14.92 -23.94 28.07
N HIS A 321 -15.48 -23.77 29.27
CA HIS A 321 -14.83 -24.20 30.51
C HIS A 321 -14.65 -25.72 30.57
N GLY A 322 -15.64 -26.51 30.14
CA GLY A 322 -15.52 -27.96 30.03
C GLY A 322 -14.43 -28.40 29.04
N ILE A 323 -14.38 -27.76 27.86
CA ILE A 323 -13.39 -28.01 26.81
C ILE A 323 -11.97 -27.70 27.30
N LEU A 324 -11.74 -26.52 27.90
CA LEU A 324 -10.42 -26.08 28.34
C LEU A 324 -9.88 -26.91 29.51
N LEU A 325 -10.72 -27.24 30.49
CA LEU A 325 -10.31 -27.86 31.76
C LEU A 325 -10.41 -29.40 31.74
N THR A 326 -11.26 -29.98 30.88
CA THR A 326 -11.53 -31.43 30.89
C THR A 326 -11.50 -32.08 29.51
N GLY A 327 -11.29 -31.32 28.43
CA GLY A 327 -11.29 -31.85 27.06
C GLY A 327 -12.66 -32.34 26.60
N LYS A 328 -13.73 -31.93 27.29
CA LYS A 328 -15.09 -32.43 27.07
C LYS A 328 -16.10 -31.29 27.14
N LYS A 329 -16.90 -31.19 26.08
CA LYS A 329 -18.13 -30.40 26.04
C LYS A 329 -19.08 -30.92 27.12
N ARG A 330 -19.48 -30.06 28.06
CA ARG A 330 -20.34 -30.45 29.21
C ARG A 330 -21.76 -30.85 28.78
N GLU A 331 -22.22 -30.28 27.66
CA GLU A 331 -23.50 -30.56 27.01
C GLU A 331 -23.22 -31.30 25.70
N ALA A 332 -22.86 -32.58 25.82
CA ALA A 332 -22.68 -33.45 24.65
C ALA A 332 -24.04 -33.99 24.19
N ASN A 333 -24.48 -33.55 23.01
CA ASN A 333 -25.60 -34.18 22.31
C ASN A 333 -25.11 -35.51 21.71
N PRO A 334 -25.84 -36.65 21.76
CA PRO A 334 -25.29 -37.94 21.32
C PRO A 334 -25.01 -38.09 19.81
N ASP A 335 -25.37 -37.08 18.99
CA ASP A 335 -25.02 -36.98 17.57
C ASP A 335 -23.90 -35.95 17.29
N ASP A 336 -23.33 -35.30 18.31
CA ASP A 336 -22.10 -34.49 18.14
C ASP A 336 -20.92 -35.44 17.89
N ASP A 337 -20.18 -35.21 16.81
CA ASP A 337 -19.42 -36.27 16.10
C ASP A 337 -18.40 -37.05 16.95
N GLU A 338 -18.67 -38.35 17.19
CA GLU A 338 -17.86 -39.26 18.03
C GLU A 338 -16.38 -39.41 17.60
N ASP A 339 -16.05 -39.10 16.34
CA ASP A 339 -14.72 -39.29 15.75
C ASP A 339 -13.85 -38.01 15.66
N ASP A 340 -14.42 -36.83 15.37
CA ASP A 340 -13.62 -35.61 15.08
C ASP A 340 -13.33 -34.76 16.34
N ASP A 341 -14.16 -34.85 17.38
CA ASP A 341 -14.21 -33.89 18.49
C ASP A 341 -13.43 -34.31 19.77
N LYS A 342 -12.25 -34.93 19.59
CA LYS A 342 -11.32 -35.23 20.70
C LYS A 342 -10.50 -34.00 21.11
N TRP A 343 -11.17 -32.98 21.65
CA TRP A 343 -10.54 -31.78 22.22
C TRP A 343 -9.56 -32.17 23.33
N LYS A 344 -8.27 -31.93 23.13
CA LYS A 344 -7.27 -32.09 24.19
C LYS A 344 -7.27 -30.85 25.09
N PRO A 345 -7.30 -30.99 26.42
CA PRO A 345 -7.05 -29.87 27.32
C PRO A 345 -5.74 -29.18 26.93
N LEU A 346 -5.71 -27.85 26.90
CA LEU A 346 -4.47 -27.11 26.62
C LEU A 346 -3.41 -27.39 27.71
N THR A 347 -3.86 -27.68 28.93
CA THR A 347 -3.04 -28.14 30.06
C THR A 347 -2.29 -29.45 29.78
N ASP A 348 -2.87 -30.38 29.03
CA ASP A 348 -2.23 -31.67 28.69
C ASP A 348 -1.05 -31.49 27.72
N ALA A 349 -1.00 -30.36 27.00
CA ALA A 349 0.14 -29.93 26.19
C ALA A 349 1.17 -29.12 26.99
N GLY A 350 1.00 -28.97 28.31
CA GLY A 350 1.90 -28.20 29.18
C GLY A 350 1.71 -26.68 29.12
N ILE A 351 0.62 -26.19 28.51
CA ILE A 351 0.26 -24.77 28.48
C ILE A 351 -0.36 -24.39 29.84
N GLN A 352 0.07 -23.28 30.44
CA GLN A 352 -0.64 -22.72 31.60
C GLN A 352 -1.89 -21.99 31.12
N VAL A 353 -3.07 -22.33 31.65
CA VAL A 353 -4.35 -21.72 31.26
C VAL A 353 -4.98 -20.99 32.43
N TYR A 354 -5.26 -19.70 32.23
CA TYR A 354 -6.03 -18.87 33.16
C TYR A 354 -7.37 -18.54 32.50
N VAL A 355 -8.48 -19.02 33.05
CA VAL A 355 -9.82 -18.65 32.61
C VAL A 355 -10.27 -17.41 33.37
N ILE A 356 -10.81 -16.41 32.68
CA ILE A 356 -11.27 -15.15 33.26
C ILE A 356 -12.66 -14.77 32.74
N PRO A 357 -13.47 -14.03 33.53
CA PRO A 357 -14.68 -13.39 33.01
C PRO A 357 -14.34 -12.29 32.01
N ASP A 358 -15.26 -12.02 31.11
CA ASP A 358 -15.21 -10.96 30.09
C ASP A 358 -14.84 -9.59 30.68
N SER A 359 -15.44 -9.23 31.83
CA SER A 359 -15.18 -8.00 32.59
C SER A 359 -13.70 -7.78 32.97
N HIS A 360 -12.90 -8.85 33.04
CA HIS A 360 -11.49 -8.77 33.43
C HIS A 360 -10.53 -8.63 32.24
N VAL A 361 -11.03 -8.69 30.99
CA VAL A 361 -10.23 -8.55 29.76
C VAL A 361 -9.39 -7.27 29.77
N PHE A 362 -9.98 -6.12 30.11
CA PHE A 362 -9.24 -4.85 30.13
C PHE A 362 -8.17 -4.80 31.23
N ALA A 363 -8.44 -5.38 32.40
CA ALA A 363 -7.50 -5.41 33.52
C ALA A 363 -6.27 -6.27 33.21
N ILE A 364 -6.46 -7.45 32.61
CA ILE A 364 -5.35 -8.35 32.27
C ILE A 364 -4.55 -7.90 31.04
N MET A 365 -5.15 -7.13 30.12
CA MET A 365 -4.53 -6.75 28.83
C MET A 365 -3.15 -6.10 29.00
N SER A 366 -2.94 -5.39 30.10
CA SER A 366 -1.64 -4.82 30.52
C SER A 366 -0.49 -5.83 30.64
N ARG A 367 -0.77 -7.14 30.61
CA ARG A 367 0.20 -8.25 30.68
C ARG A 367 0.10 -9.21 29.48
N VAL A 368 -0.73 -8.92 28.49
CA VAL A 368 -0.94 -9.79 27.33
C VAL A 368 0.02 -9.37 26.22
N ASN A 369 0.85 -10.31 25.76
CA ASN A 369 1.80 -10.07 24.67
C ASN A 369 1.11 -10.05 23.31
N LYS A 370 0.15 -10.95 23.07
CA LYS A 370 -0.63 -11.01 21.82
C LYS A 370 -2.08 -11.44 22.09
N VAL A 371 -3.03 -10.89 21.34
CA VAL A 371 -4.40 -11.41 21.28
C VAL A 371 -4.52 -12.31 20.04
N ILE A 372 -5.06 -13.51 20.22
CA ILE A 372 -5.41 -14.41 19.11
C ILE A 372 -6.94 -14.59 19.09
N LEU A 373 -7.58 -14.09 18.03
CA LEU A 373 -9.03 -14.19 17.82
C LEU A 373 -9.39 -15.28 16.81
N ALA A 374 -10.48 -15.98 17.10
CA ALA A 374 -11.23 -16.73 16.10
C ALA A 374 -12.25 -15.83 15.40
N THR A 375 -12.52 -16.09 14.12
CA THR A 375 -13.59 -15.43 13.35
C THR A 375 -14.61 -16.45 12.84
N HIS A 376 -15.88 -16.03 12.75
CA HIS A 376 -16.95 -16.73 12.04
C HIS A 376 -16.93 -16.42 10.53
N THR A 377 -16.67 -15.17 10.15
CA THR A 377 -16.59 -14.70 8.75
C THR A 377 -15.72 -13.43 8.66
N VAL A 378 -14.96 -13.29 7.59
CA VAL A 378 -14.21 -12.06 7.25
C VAL A 378 -14.83 -11.43 6.02
N LEU A 379 -14.97 -10.11 6.00
CA LEU A 379 -15.71 -9.36 4.98
C LEU A 379 -14.77 -8.63 4.02
N ALA A 380 -15.31 -8.15 2.89
CA ALA A 380 -14.54 -7.53 1.82
C ALA A 380 -13.76 -6.27 2.23
N ASN A 381 -14.12 -5.63 3.34
CA ASN A 381 -13.41 -4.47 3.90
C ASN A 381 -12.30 -4.84 4.91
N GLY A 382 -12.00 -6.13 5.10
CA GLY A 382 -11.03 -6.61 6.08
C GLY A 382 -11.50 -6.56 7.55
N GLY A 383 -12.75 -6.17 7.80
CA GLY A 383 -13.41 -6.36 9.11
C GLY A 383 -14.01 -7.77 9.22
N LEU A 384 -14.32 -8.21 10.44
CA LEU A 384 -14.75 -9.57 10.71
C LEU A 384 -15.98 -9.64 11.63
N VAL A 385 -16.68 -10.76 11.55
CA VAL A 385 -17.72 -11.17 12.50
C VAL A 385 -17.14 -12.30 13.36
N ALA A 386 -17.09 -12.12 14.67
CA ALA A 386 -16.61 -13.09 15.65
C ALA A 386 -17.68 -13.35 16.73
N ALA A 387 -17.35 -14.10 17.78
CA ALA A 387 -18.25 -14.29 18.92
C ALA A 387 -18.44 -13.00 19.73
N ALA A 388 -19.50 -12.94 20.54
CA ALA A 388 -19.79 -11.85 21.46
C ALA A 388 -18.54 -11.39 22.25
N GLY A 389 -18.32 -10.07 22.35
CA GLY A 389 -17.20 -9.49 23.09
C GLY A 389 -15.86 -9.44 22.35
N ALA A 390 -15.75 -9.98 21.13
CA ALA A 390 -14.54 -9.89 20.32
C ALA A 390 -14.11 -8.43 20.05
N HIS A 391 -15.07 -7.51 19.86
CA HIS A 391 -14.79 -6.08 19.69
C HIS A 391 -14.26 -5.46 20.97
N MET A 392 -14.85 -5.81 22.13
CA MET A 392 -14.39 -5.35 23.44
C MET A 392 -12.93 -5.78 23.69
N ILE A 393 -12.59 -7.03 23.36
CA ILE A 393 -11.22 -7.56 23.42
C ILE A 393 -10.29 -6.79 22.46
N ALA A 394 -10.63 -6.67 21.17
CA ALA A 394 -9.78 -6.00 20.18
C ALA A 394 -9.59 -4.50 20.49
N LYS A 395 -10.62 -3.83 21.01
CA LYS A 395 -10.59 -2.42 21.42
C LYS A 395 -9.75 -2.19 22.67
N ALA A 396 -9.76 -3.13 23.61
CA ALA A 396 -8.87 -3.15 24.78
C ALA A 396 -7.42 -3.46 24.39
N ALA A 397 -7.20 -4.41 23.48
CA ALA A 397 -5.88 -4.74 22.94
C ALA A 397 -5.23 -3.53 22.26
N LYS A 398 -5.98 -2.86 21.36
CA LYS A 398 -5.54 -1.63 20.69
C LYS A 398 -5.37 -0.44 21.66
N GLU A 399 -6.00 -0.46 22.83
CA GLU A 399 -5.75 0.52 23.92
C GLU A 399 -4.43 0.24 24.66
N HIS A 400 -4.05 -1.02 24.77
CA HIS A 400 -2.78 -1.45 25.34
C HIS A 400 -1.67 -1.63 24.31
N GLN A 401 -1.90 -1.29 23.02
CA GLN A 401 -1.01 -1.60 21.89
C GLN A 401 -0.61 -3.09 21.79
N THR A 402 -1.42 -3.98 22.35
CA THR A 402 -1.29 -5.43 22.20
C THR A 402 -1.75 -5.82 20.78
N PRO A 403 -0.92 -6.50 19.96
CA PRO A 403 -1.28 -6.87 18.59
C PRO A 403 -2.41 -7.90 18.55
N VAL A 404 -3.35 -7.69 17.62
CA VAL A 404 -4.52 -8.56 17.39
C VAL A 404 -4.29 -9.40 16.13
N VAL A 405 -4.13 -10.70 16.35
CA VAL A 405 -3.94 -11.72 15.31
C VAL A 405 -5.24 -12.51 15.12
N VAL A 406 -5.71 -12.67 13.89
CA VAL A 406 -6.96 -13.38 13.57
C VAL A 406 -6.67 -14.65 12.78
N LEU A 407 -7.16 -15.80 13.26
CA LEU A 407 -7.02 -17.08 12.55
C LEU A 407 -8.26 -17.37 11.68
N SER A 408 -8.08 -17.47 10.36
CA SER A 408 -9.18 -17.65 9.41
C SER A 408 -8.81 -18.50 8.19
N GLY A 409 -9.48 -19.64 8.01
CA GLY A 409 -9.44 -20.35 6.73
C GLY A 409 -10.07 -19.50 5.60
N VAL A 410 -9.55 -19.64 4.38
CA VAL A 410 -9.94 -18.78 3.23
C VAL A 410 -11.43 -18.89 2.90
N TYR A 411 -12.05 -20.06 3.12
CA TYR A 411 -13.49 -20.27 2.98
C TYR A 411 -14.38 -19.31 3.83
N LYS A 412 -13.83 -18.70 4.89
CA LYS A 412 -14.52 -17.69 5.72
C LYS A 412 -14.43 -16.27 5.16
N LEU A 413 -13.49 -15.97 4.26
CA LEU A 413 -13.38 -14.67 3.61
C LEU A 413 -14.52 -14.53 2.58
N SER A 414 -15.24 -13.41 2.60
CA SER A 414 -16.42 -13.18 1.78
C SER A 414 -16.31 -11.88 0.97
N PRO A 415 -16.78 -11.84 -0.29
CA PRO A 415 -16.89 -10.61 -1.06
C PRO A 415 -18.11 -9.74 -0.64
N VAL A 416 -18.82 -10.10 0.42
CA VAL A 416 -19.90 -9.28 1.00
C VAL A 416 -19.29 -8.11 1.78
N TYR A 417 -19.85 -6.92 1.58
CA TYR A 417 -19.45 -5.69 2.27
C TYR A 417 -20.46 -5.35 3.40
N PRO A 418 -20.01 -4.94 4.59
CA PRO A 418 -20.89 -4.53 5.69
C PRO A 418 -21.48 -3.12 5.42
N PHE A 419 -22.53 -3.05 4.61
CA PHE A 419 -23.30 -1.82 4.42
C PHE A 419 -24.22 -1.50 5.60
N ASP A 420 -24.65 -2.55 6.29
CA ASP A 420 -25.45 -2.57 7.50
C ASP A 420 -24.82 -3.64 8.40
N ILE A 421 -24.51 -3.29 9.64
CA ILE A 421 -23.86 -4.20 10.60
C ILE A 421 -24.91 -5.02 11.36
N ASP A 422 -26.10 -4.46 11.58
CA ASP A 422 -27.16 -5.06 12.40
C ASP A 422 -27.88 -6.18 11.63
N GLU A 423 -27.92 -6.12 10.29
CA GLU A 423 -28.26 -7.28 9.45
C GLU A 423 -27.32 -8.48 9.71
N LEU A 424 -26.05 -8.26 10.07
CA LEU A 424 -25.06 -9.34 10.28
C LEU A 424 -25.11 -9.93 11.70
N ILE A 425 -25.41 -9.13 12.73
CA ILE A 425 -25.40 -9.59 14.13
C ILE A 425 -26.59 -10.50 14.45
N GLU A 426 -26.34 -11.79 14.69
CA GLU A 426 -27.37 -12.70 15.21
C GLU A 426 -27.60 -12.46 16.70
N HIS A 427 -28.87 -12.50 17.11
CA HIS A 427 -29.29 -12.36 18.51
C HIS A 427 -29.86 -13.70 19.00
N GLY A 428 -29.47 -14.10 20.20
CA GLY A 428 -29.88 -15.33 20.87
C GLY A 428 -31.08 -15.13 21.79
N ASP A 429 -31.28 -16.10 22.69
CA ASP A 429 -32.34 -16.06 23.70
C ASP A 429 -31.99 -15.09 24.85
N ALA A 430 -32.89 -14.15 25.16
CA ALA A 430 -32.76 -13.23 26.29
C ALA A 430 -32.79 -13.95 27.65
N GLY A 431 -33.46 -15.11 27.74
CA GLY A 431 -33.48 -15.97 28.93
C GLY A 431 -32.11 -16.47 29.38
N SER A 432 -31.09 -16.38 28.51
CA SER A 432 -29.69 -16.67 28.83
C SER A 432 -28.96 -15.53 29.54
N VAL A 433 -29.51 -14.31 29.56
CA VAL A 433 -28.97 -13.12 30.27
C VAL A 433 -29.78 -12.83 31.53
N VAL A 434 -31.12 -12.84 31.43
CA VAL A 434 -32.05 -12.61 32.54
C VAL A 434 -33.05 -13.77 32.58
N PRO A 435 -33.07 -14.60 33.64
CA PRO A 435 -34.01 -15.70 33.75
C PRO A 435 -35.47 -15.25 33.72
N TYR A 436 -36.33 -16.00 33.04
CA TYR A 436 -37.77 -15.69 32.95
C TYR A 436 -38.49 -15.73 34.31
N ASP A 437 -37.92 -16.42 35.30
CA ASP A 437 -38.45 -16.50 36.67
C ASP A 437 -38.43 -15.15 37.40
N ASP A 438 -37.56 -14.20 36.99
CA ASP A 438 -37.46 -12.84 37.56
C ASP A 438 -38.55 -11.88 37.00
N GLY A 439 -39.76 -12.38 36.74
CA GLY A 439 -40.76 -11.75 35.87
C GLY A 439 -41.09 -10.27 36.15
N GLU A 440 -41.18 -9.83 37.42
CA GLU A 440 -41.46 -8.42 37.74
C GLU A 440 -40.30 -7.46 37.38
N PHE A 441 -39.11 -7.99 37.10
CA PHE A 441 -37.99 -7.25 36.52
C PHE A 441 -38.02 -7.32 34.99
N VAL A 442 -38.24 -8.51 34.42
CA VAL A 442 -38.31 -8.74 32.96
C VAL A 442 -39.36 -7.86 32.28
N ASP A 443 -40.54 -7.69 32.89
CA ASP A 443 -41.62 -6.81 32.38
C ASP A 443 -41.25 -5.31 32.30
N LYS A 444 -40.05 -4.91 32.76
CA LYS A 444 -39.60 -3.52 32.87
C LYS A 444 -38.29 -3.21 32.12
N VAL A 445 -37.67 -4.19 31.46
CA VAL A 445 -36.38 -4.02 30.77
C VAL A 445 -36.37 -4.70 29.39
N ASP A 446 -35.87 -3.99 28.38
CA ASP A 446 -35.51 -4.61 27.10
C ASP A 446 -34.15 -5.32 27.26
N VAL A 447 -34.09 -6.61 26.90
CA VAL A 447 -32.89 -7.45 27.06
C VAL A 447 -32.42 -7.94 25.69
N GLU A 448 -31.32 -7.39 25.21
CA GLU A 448 -30.65 -7.82 23.98
C GLU A 448 -29.51 -8.80 24.30
N ASN A 449 -29.37 -9.84 23.48
CA ASN A 449 -28.34 -10.88 23.67
C ASN A 449 -27.65 -11.22 22.32
N PRO A 450 -26.63 -10.45 21.89
CA PRO A 450 -25.95 -10.70 20.61
C PRO A 450 -25.02 -11.91 20.68
N LEU A 451 -25.22 -12.89 19.78
CA LEU A 451 -24.39 -14.10 19.64
C LEU A 451 -23.03 -13.81 19.03
N TYR A 452 -22.97 -12.81 18.15
CA TYR A 452 -21.80 -12.43 17.38
C TYR A 452 -21.52 -10.94 17.54
N ASP A 453 -20.29 -10.54 17.20
CA ASP A 453 -19.77 -9.18 17.36
C ASP A 453 -19.01 -8.76 16.08
N TYR A 454 -19.06 -7.47 15.74
CA TYR A 454 -18.35 -6.94 14.57
C TYR A 454 -17.06 -6.23 14.99
N VAL A 455 -15.93 -6.74 14.53
CA VAL A 455 -14.62 -6.13 14.76
C VAL A 455 -14.16 -5.40 13.49
N PRO A 456 -14.06 -4.05 13.52
CA PRO A 456 -13.50 -3.25 12.43
C PRO A 456 -12.07 -3.64 12.04
N ALA A 457 -11.72 -3.41 10.77
CA ALA A 457 -10.43 -3.79 10.20
C ALA A 457 -9.22 -3.11 10.86
N ASP A 458 -9.39 -1.90 11.39
CA ASP A 458 -8.35 -1.11 12.08
C ASP A 458 -8.01 -1.64 13.49
N LEU A 459 -8.86 -2.52 14.05
CA LEU A 459 -8.60 -3.23 15.30
C LEU A 459 -7.95 -4.61 15.10
N VAL A 460 -7.59 -4.97 13.86
CA VAL A 460 -6.81 -6.17 13.53
C VAL A 460 -5.47 -5.76 12.94
N ASP A 461 -4.39 -6.42 13.36
CA ASP A 461 -3.04 -6.12 12.88
C ASP A 461 -2.52 -7.20 11.91
N LEU A 462 -2.92 -8.46 12.09
CA LEU A 462 -2.54 -9.58 11.22
C LEU A 462 -3.67 -10.61 11.06
N TYR A 463 -3.89 -11.07 9.82
CA TYR A 463 -4.67 -12.28 9.53
C TYR A 463 -3.73 -13.44 9.20
N ILE A 464 -3.93 -14.60 9.83
CA ILE A 464 -3.27 -15.86 9.46
C ILE A 464 -4.30 -16.77 8.82
N THR A 465 -4.00 -17.18 7.59
CA THR A 465 -4.85 -18.04 6.76
C THR A 465 -4.09 -19.30 6.34
N ASN A 466 -4.78 -20.23 5.68
CA ASN A 466 -4.11 -21.39 5.06
C ASN A 466 -3.25 -21.05 3.82
N LEU A 467 -3.13 -19.77 3.46
CA LEU A 467 -2.18 -19.24 2.47
C LEU A 467 -1.00 -18.48 3.13
N GLY A 468 -0.99 -18.36 4.47
CA GLY A 468 0.03 -17.62 5.23
C GLY A 468 -0.51 -16.38 5.96
N GLY A 469 0.41 -15.53 6.41
CA GLY A 469 0.12 -14.27 7.09
C GLY A 469 -0.11 -13.10 6.13
N HIS A 470 -1.15 -12.31 6.36
CA HIS A 470 -1.53 -11.17 5.52
C HIS A 470 -2.02 -9.98 6.36
N ALA A 471 -1.65 -8.77 5.95
CA ALA A 471 -2.22 -7.55 6.51
C ALA A 471 -3.71 -7.39 6.11
N PRO A 472 -4.57 -6.75 6.94
CA PRO A 472 -5.98 -6.52 6.60
C PRO A 472 -6.17 -5.82 5.24
N SER A 473 -5.26 -4.90 4.90
CA SER A 473 -5.22 -4.15 3.63
C SER A 473 -4.98 -5.02 2.39
N TYR A 474 -4.49 -6.26 2.53
CA TYR A 474 -4.28 -7.18 1.41
C TYR A 474 -5.48 -8.13 1.18
N LEU A 475 -6.41 -8.24 2.12
CA LEU A 475 -7.52 -9.21 2.04
C LEU A 475 -8.43 -9.00 0.83
N TYR A 476 -8.60 -7.77 0.34
CA TYR A 476 -9.39 -7.52 -0.87
C TYR A 476 -8.82 -8.24 -2.10
N ARG A 477 -7.48 -8.43 -2.16
CA ARG A 477 -6.81 -9.13 -3.26
C ARG A 477 -7.11 -10.61 -3.19
N ILE A 478 -6.94 -11.22 -2.02
CA ILE A 478 -7.28 -12.63 -1.78
C ILE A 478 -8.76 -12.89 -2.11
N VAL A 479 -9.66 -11.99 -1.72
CA VAL A 479 -11.09 -12.06 -2.07
C VAL A 479 -11.31 -11.95 -3.59
N ALA A 480 -10.63 -11.04 -4.29
CA ALA A 480 -10.73 -10.92 -5.75
C ALA A 480 -10.20 -12.16 -6.49
N ASP A 481 -9.14 -12.79 -5.97
CA ASP A 481 -8.53 -13.99 -6.56
C ASP A 481 -9.35 -15.27 -6.33
N HIS A 482 -10.21 -15.30 -5.29
CA HIS A 482 -11.06 -16.45 -4.97
C HIS A 482 -12.54 -16.31 -5.39
N TYR A 483 -12.97 -15.12 -5.86
CA TYR A 483 -14.37 -14.85 -6.19
C TYR A 483 -14.54 -14.00 -7.46
N ARG A 484 -15.19 -14.58 -8.48
CA ARG A 484 -15.60 -13.85 -9.69
C ARG A 484 -16.65 -12.78 -9.38
N SER A 485 -16.44 -11.55 -9.86
CA SER A 485 -17.26 -10.38 -9.50
C SER A 485 -18.75 -10.54 -9.82
N GLU A 486 -19.09 -11.30 -10.87
CA GLU A 486 -20.47 -11.58 -11.29
C GLU A 486 -21.29 -12.32 -10.22
N ASP A 487 -20.63 -13.11 -9.37
CA ASP A 487 -21.28 -14.00 -8.42
C ASP A 487 -21.27 -13.44 -6.98
N ILE A 488 -20.76 -12.22 -6.77
CA ILE A 488 -20.89 -11.48 -5.51
C ILE A 488 -22.38 -11.34 -5.15
N THR A 489 -23.20 -10.90 -6.10
CA THR A 489 -24.66 -10.67 -5.94
C THR A 489 -25.50 -11.64 -6.77
N PHE A 490 -25.37 -12.96 -6.54
CA PHE A 490 -26.33 -13.94 -7.06
C PHE A 490 -27.72 -13.88 -6.37
N LEU A 491 -27.82 -13.16 -5.24
CA LEU A 491 -29.01 -13.02 -4.40
C LEU A 491 -29.90 -11.83 -4.82
N GLU A 492 -30.81 -12.07 -5.77
CA GLU A 492 -31.86 -11.10 -6.11
C GLU A 492 -32.91 -11.00 -4.98
N ARG A 493 -32.70 -10.08 -4.03
CA ARG A 493 -33.77 -9.66 -3.10
C ARG A 493 -34.88 -8.98 -3.91
N LYS A 494 -35.98 -9.70 -4.19
CA LYS A 494 -37.25 -9.11 -4.67
C LYS A 494 -37.87 -8.24 -3.57
N SER A 495 -37.36 -7.02 -3.42
CA SER A 495 -37.96 -5.99 -2.56
C SER A 495 -39.38 -5.67 -3.05
N LYS A 496 -40.34 -5.57 -2.11
CA LYS A 496 -41.75 -5.28 -2.41
C LYS A 496 -41.96 -3.80 -2.75
N VAL A 497 -41.38 -3.32 -3.85
CA VAL A 497 -41.83 -2.08 -4.49
C VAL A 497 -43.15 -2.40 -5.22
N ARG A 498 -44.15 -1.52 -5.09
CA ARG A 498 -45.46 -1.72 -5.75
C ARG A 498 -45.29 -1.64 -7.28
N ALA A 499 -46.01 -2.50 -8.00
CA ALA A 499 -45.94 -2.56 -9.45
C ALA A 499 -46.34 -1.22 -10.10
N ALA A 500 -45.55 -0.82 -11.08
CA ALA A 500 -45.87 0.20 -12.07
C ALA A 500 -45.43 -0.36 -13.43
N ASP A 501 -46.15 -1.38 -13.90
CA ASP A 501 -45.95 -1.98 -15.21
C ASP A 501 -46.46 -1.03 -16.30
N ASP A 502 -45.63 -0.09 -16.74
CA ASP A 502 -45.62 0.41 -18.11
C ASP A 502 -44.38 1.29 -18.36
N ILE A 503 -43.59 0.92 -19.38
CA ILE A 503 -42.72 1.74 -20.24
C ILE A 503 -41.86 0.78 -21.08
N THR A 504 -42.07 0.79 -22.40
CA THR A 504 -41.17 0.18 -23.39
C THR A 504 -39.81 0.89 -23.41
N PRO A 505 -38.72 0.28 -23.91
CA PRO A 505 -37.38 0.85 -23.80
C PRO A 505 -37.21 2.15 -24.62
N SER A 506 -37.53 3.28 -23.99
CA SER A 506 -37.28 4.61 -24.51
C SER A 506 -35.77 4.89 -24.49
N ARG A 507 -35.22 5.27 -25.65
CA ARG A 507 -33.88 5.84 -25.78
C ARG A 507 -33.80 7.16 -25.01
N GLU A 508 -33.45 7.14 -23.72
CA GLU A 508 -33.15 8.36 -22.98
C GLU A 508 -31.84 8.97 -23.48
N ALA A 509 -31.95 10.05 -24.24
CA ALA A 509 -30.79 10.79 -24.74
C ALA A 509 -30.11 11.56 -23.60
N ILE A 510 -28.79 11.41 -23.48
CA ILE A 510 -27.97 12.03 -22.42
C ILE A 510 -27.58 13.44 -22.89
N LEU A 511 -27.91 14.49 -22.12
CA LEU A 511 -27.48 15.86 -22.42
C LEU A 511 -26.18 16.22 -21.69
N CYS A 512 -25.16 16.61 -22.46
CA CYS A 512 -23.82 16.93 -21.97
C CYS A 512 -23.39 18.32 -22.45
N ALA A 513 -23.43 19.33 -21.58
CA ALA A 513 -22.90 20.66 -21.91
C ALA A 513 -21.38 20.68 -21.66
N ALA A 514 -20.58 20.78 -22.73
CA ALA A 514 -19.13 20.73 -22.67
C ALA A 514 -18.48 21.50 -23.83
N VAL A 515 -17.31 22.08 -23.56
CA VAL A 515 -16.41 22.90 -24.42
C VAL A 515 -16.62 24.42 -24.31
N THR A 516 -15.53 25.08 -23.89
CA THR A 516 -15.13 26.47 -24.17
C THR A 516 -13.59 26.47 -24.24
N GLN A 517 -12.97 27.09 -25.25
CA GLN A 517 -11.52 27.30 -25.31
C GLN A 517 -11.15 28.62 -26.02
N TYR A 518 -10.70 29.60 -25.23
CA TYR A 518 -10.22 30.89 -25.71
C TYR A 518 -8.77 30.75 -26.23
N LEU A 519 -8.51 31.19 -27.48
CA LEU A 519 -7.16 31.26 -28.06
C LEU A 519 -6.96 32.56 -28.86
N ARG A 520 -5.71 33.06 -28.89
CA ARG A 520 -5.27 34.23 -29.69
C ARG A 520 -5.24 33.93 -31.21
N PRO A 521 -4.98 34.94 -32.09
CA PRO A 521 -5.09 34.76 -33.54
C PRO A 521 -3.75 34.83 -34.30
N MET A 522 -3.41 33.80 -35.11
CA MET A 522 -3.00 33.95 -36.51
C MET A 522 -2.86 32.63 -37.31
N SER A 523 -2.88 32.75 -38.64
CA SER A 523 -2.41 31.86 -39.72
C SER A 523 -2.41 30.31 -39.60
N ASN A 524 -3.34 29.70 -40.33
CA ASN A 524 -3.15 28.52 -41.20
C ASN A 524 -2.15 27.40 -40.81
N SER A 525 -2.59 26.44 -39.99
CA SER A 525 -2.17 25.04 -40.11
C SER A 525 -3.33 24.10 -39.71
N THR A 526 -3.31 22.85 -40.17
CA THR A 526 -4.36 21.85 -39.91
C THR A 526 -3.93 20.83 -38.86
N ASN A 527 -4.37 20.99 -37.61
CA ASN A 527 -4.55 19.93 -36.62
C ASN A 527 -5.38 20.45 -35.43
N PHE A 528 -6.31 19.65 -34.89
CA PHE A 528 -7.27 20.08 -33.84
C PHE A 528 -7.69 18.94 -32.89
N PRO A 529 -6.89 18.59 -31.86
CA PRO A 529 -7.27 17.61 -30.83
C PRO A 529 -8.26 18.21 -29.80
N SER A 530 -9.47 18.55 -30.25
CA SER A 530 -10.50 19.24 -29.44
C SER A 530 -11.69 18.32 -29.11
N ILE A 531 -11.55 17.53 -28.04
CA ILE A 531 -12.55 16.57 -27.49
C ILE A 531 -13.25 15.76 -28.59
N GLN A 532 -12.47 15.11 -29.46
CA GLN A 532 -13.03 14.20 -30.47
C GLN A 532 -13.41 12.84 -29.85
N LEU A 533 -14.71 12.70 -29.58
CA LEU A 533 -15.47 11.44 -29.68
C LEU A 533 -14.94 10.17 -28.95
N GLU A 534 -14.71 10.24 -27.64
CA GLU A 534 -14.96 9.09 -26.73
C GLU A 534 -16.23 9.29 -25.86
N ALA A 535 -17.09 10.24 -26.22
CA ALA A 535 -18.46 10.28 -25.69
C ALA A 535 -19.24 9.06 -26.22
N PRO A 536 -19.82 8.21 -25.36
CA PRO A 536 -20.50 6.99 -25.80
C PRO A 536 -21.67 7.33 -26.73
N GLN A 537 -21.82 6.52 -27.78
CA GLN A 537 -22.76 6.73 -28.88
C GLN A 537 -24.20 6.96 -28.37
N GLY A 538 -24.63 8.23 -28.33
CA GLY A 538 -25.94 8.63 -27.80
C GLY A 538 -25.96 9.93 -26.97
N CYS A 539 -24.80 10.51 -26.63
CA CYS A 539 -24.74 11.79 -25.92
C CYS A 539 -25.01 12.99 -26.87
N LYS A 540 -26.03 13.79 -26.56
CA LYS A 540 -26.31 15.10 -27.15
C LYS A 540 -25.44 16.16 -26.45
N VAL A 541 -24.52 16.78 -27.18
CA VAL A 541 -23.54 17.72 -26.66
C VAL A 541 -23.92 19.17 -27.00
N THR A 542 -23.76 20.09 -26.05
CA THR A 542 -23.74 21.54 -26.34
C THR A 542 -22.39 22.15 -25.97
N ALA A 543 -21.75 22.78 -26.94
CA ALA A 543 -20.55 23.60 -26.76
C ALA A 543 -20.90 25.09 -26.74
N HIS A 544 -20.19 25.87 -25.92
CA HIS A 544 -20.32 27.33 -25.83
C HIS A 544 -18.92 27.94 -25.94
N ASP A 545 -18.62 28.61 -27.06
CA ASP A 545 -17.26 29.06 -27.32
C ASP A 545 -17.20 30.36 -28.13
N LEU A 546 -16.08 31.07 -28.10
CA LEU A 546 -15.87 32.29 -28.87
C LEU A 546 -15.74 32.02 -30.38
N ARG A 547 -15.42 30.79 -30.77
CA ARG A 547 -15.32 30.33 -32.17
C ARG A 547 -16.19 29.09 -32.36
N LEU A 548 -17.00 29.06 -33.41
CA LEU A 548 -17.81 27.89 -33.75
C LEU A 548 -16.91 26.72 -34.19
N ASN A 549 -17.08 25.54 -33.59
CA ASN A 549 -16.36 24.33 -33.99
C ASN A 549 -16.93 23.79 -35.32
N PRO A 550 -16.10 23.60 -36.39
CA PRO A 550 -16.56 23.11 -37.69
C PRO A 550 -17.30 21.76 -37.65
N LEU A 551 -16.99 20.90 -36.68
CA LEU A 551 -17.58 19.56 -36.51
C LEU A 551 -19.07 19.61 -36.11
N ALA A 552 -19.62 20.77 -35.73
CA ALA A 552 -21.06 20.96 -35.54
C ALA A 552 -21.88 20.66 -36.81
N SER A 553 -21.27 20.80 -37.99
CA SER A 553 -21.93 20.55 -39.27
C SER A 553 -22.09 19.07 -39.63
N THR A 554 -21.34 18.17 -38.97
CA THR A 554 -21.27 16.74 -39.32
C THR A 554 -21.84 15.79 -38.27
N ASN A 555 -22.13 16.26 -37.06
CA ASN A 555 -22.67 15.44 -35.98
C ASN A 555 -24.03 15.99 -35.48
N PRO A 556 -25.17 15.31 -35.72
CA PRO A 556 -26.49 15.78 -35.28
C PRO A 556 -26.70 15.75 -33.76
N ASN A 557 -25.76 15.15 -33.01
CA ASN A 557 -25.71 15.21 -31.57
C ASN A 557 -24.74 16.28 -31.04
N LEU A 558 -24.25 17.22 -31.85
CA LEU A 558 -23.39 18.33 -31.41
C LEU A 558 -23.98 19.68 -31.80
N HIS A 559 -24.31 20.49 -30.79
CA HIS A 559 -24.81 21.86 -30.96
C HIS A 559 -23.75 22.86 -30.48
N CYS A 560 -23.17 23.65 -31.38
CA CYS A 560 -22.18 24.67 -31.02
C CYS A 560 -22.83 26.06 -31.02
N LEU A 561 -22.74 26.74 -29.88
CA LEU A 561 -23.19 28.11 -29.68
C LEU A 561 -22.00 29.05 -29.58
N GLN A 562 -22.07 30.20 -30.25
CA GLN A 562 -21.03 31.22 -30.15
C GLN A 562 -21.32 32.18 -28.98
N GLY A 563 -20.35 32.41 -28.10
CA GLY A 563 -20.53 33.29 -26.95
C GLY A 563 -19.28 33.51 -26.10
N ASN A 564 -19.40 34.35 -25.07
CA ASN A 564 -18.31 34.75 -24.19
C ASN A 564 -18.64 34.41 -22.74
N ILE A 565 -17.90 33.44 -22.18
CA ILE A 565 -18.08 32.94 -20.81
C ILE A 565 -17.90 33.99 -19.70
N SER A 566 -17.17 35.09 -19.95
CA SER A 566 -17.05 36.21 -18.98
C SER A 566 -18.31 37.11 -18.91
N SER A 567 -19.29 36.90 -19.80
CA SER A 567 -20.58 37.60 -19.82
C SER A 567 -21.70 36.72 -19.27
N GLU A 568 -22.29 37.13 -18.14
CA GLU A 568 -23.35 36.36 -17.48
C GLU A 568 -24.57 36.14 -18.40
N THR A 569 -24.95 37.15 -19.17
CA THR A 569 -26.05 37.08 -20.15
C THR A 569 -25.75 36.06 -21.25
N SER A 570 -24.52 36.03 -21.78
CA SER A 570 -24.12 35.11 -22.85
C SER A 570 -24.23 33.64 -22.42
N ILE A 571 -23.91 33.36 -21.15
CA ILE A 571 -24.07 32.04 -20.53
C ILE A 571 -25.56 31.70 -20.29
N GLN A 572 -26.34 32.64 -19.77
CA GLN A 572 -27.79 32.46 -19.55
C GLN A 572 -28.54 32.16 -20.86
N ASP A 573 -28.25 32.91 -21.92
CA ASP A 573 -28.84 32.74 -23.24
C ASP A 573 -28.39 31.44 -23.90
N SER A 574 -27.15 30.99 -23.66
CA SER A 574 -26.63 29.74 -24.23
C SER A 574 -27.23 28.51 -23.56
N ILE A 575 -27.38 28.53 -22.23
CA ILE A 575 -28.09 27.47 -21.49
C ILE A 575 -29.56 27.39 -21.92
N SER A 576 -30.20 28.55 -22.17
CA SER A 576 -31.56 28.61 -22.69
C SER A 576 -31.69 28.03 -24.10
N GLN A 577 -30.74 28.35 -24.98
CA GLN A 577 -30.68 27.79 -26.34
C GLN A 577 -30.40 26.28 -26.35
N ALA A 578 -29.49 25.79 -25.50
CA ALA A 578 -29.20 24.36 -25.34
C ALA A 578 -30.44 23.53 -24.99
N ILE A 579 -31.19 24.00 -23.99
CA ILE A 579 -32.43 23.35 -23.51
C ILE A 579 -33.51 23.39 -24.58
N ASN A 580 -33.67 24.52 -25.29
CA ASN A 580 -34.63 24.64 -26.39
C ASN A 580 -34.28 23.71 -27.56
N HIS A 581 -33.03 23.72 -28.02
CA HIS A 581 -32.58 22.96 -29.19
C HIS A 581 -32.79 21.44 -29.02
N PHE A 582 -32.45 20.90 -27.84
CA PHE A 582 -32.58 19.48 -27.57
C PHE A 582 -33.88 19.08 -26.85
N SER A 583 -34.70 20.06 -26.46
CA SER A 583 -35.97 19.91 -25.72
C SER A 583 -35.86 19.10 -24.42
N GLN A 584 -34.72 19.20 -23.72
CA GLN A 584 -34.38 18.45 -22.52
C GLN A 584 -33.53 19.30 -21.56
N PRO A 585 -33.61 19.08 -20.23
CA PRO A 585 -32.75 19.76 -19.28
C PRO A 585 -31.29 19.29 -19.40
N ILE A 586 -30.36 20.18 -19.04
CA ILE A 586 -28.93 19.84 -18.95
C ILE A 586 -28.71 19.04 -17.66
N SER A 587 -28.09 17.86 -17.75
CA SER A 587 -27.68 17.05 -16.59
C SER A 587 -26.18 17.14 -16.29
N ILE A 588 -25.33 17.17 -17.31
CA ILE A 588 -23.87 17.22 -17.15
C ILE A 588 -23.35 18.58 -17.61
N LEU A 589 -22.50 19.21 -16.78
CA LEU A 589 -21.71 20.39 -17.11
C LEU A 589 -20.22 20.08 -16.97
N CYS A 590 -19.46 20.28 -18.05
CA CYS A 590 -18.00 20.37 -18.01
C CYS A 590 -17.59 21.85 -18.08
N ALA A 591 -17.32 22.45 -16.92
CA ALA A 591 -16.83 23.81 -16.77
C ALA A 591 -15.32 23.89 -17.07
N ASN A 592 -15.00 23.73 -18.36
CA ASN A 592 -13.65 23.85 -18.89
C ASN A 592 -13.41 25.28 -19.39
N ALA A 593 -12.74 26.10 -18.59
CA ALA A 593 -12.30 27.44 -18.97
C ALA A 593 -10.86 27.70 -18.49
N GLY A 594 -10.07 28.37 -19.32
CA GLY A 594 -8.67 28.67 -19.05
C GLY A 594 -8.06 29.60 -20.11
N ILE A 595 -7.47 30.70 -19.64
CA ILE A 595 -6.45 31.51 -20.32
C ILE A 595 -5.31 31.81 -19.35
N THR A 596 -4.14 32.07 -19.92
CA THR A 596 -2.85 32.43 -19.33
C THR A 596 -2.04 33.08 -20.48
N ASP A 597 -0.98 33.84 -20.19
CA ASP A 597 -0.11 34.41 -21.24
C ASP A 597 1.24 33.69 -21.35
N GLU A 598 1.22 32.52 -22.00
CA GLU A 598 2.41 31.68 -22.23
C GLU A 598 3.55 32.35 -23.03
N SER A 599 3.30 33.54 -23.59
CA SER A 599 4.28 34.31 -24.36
C SER A 599 5.15 35.24 -23.53
N SER A 600 4.94 35.35 -22.21
CA SER A 600 5.77 36.17 -21.31
C SER A 600 5.64 35.71 -19.85
N SER A 601 6.75 35.35 -19.21
CA SER A 601 6.79 35.04 -17.77
C SER A 601 6.92 36.33 -16.97
N TYR A 602 5.84 36.76 -16.31
CA TYR A 602 5.83 37.98 -15.50
C TYR A 602 6.12 37.69 -14.03
N SER A 603 7.18 38.26 -13.48
CA SER A 603 7.33 38.39 -12.03
C SER A 603 6.13 39.17 -11.46
N ILE A 604 5.67 38.80 -10.26
CA ILE A 604 4.41 39.33 -9.68
C ILE A 604 4.37 40.87 -9.59
N TRP A 605 5.52 41.51 -9.37
CA TRP A 605 5.64 42.98 -9.28
C TRP A 605 5.68 43.68 -10.66
N ASP A 606 5.92 42.95 -11.74
CA ASP A 606 5.93 43.44 -13.13
C ASP A 606 4.65 43.04 -13.92
N MET A 607 3.73 42.28 -13.30
CA MET A 607 2.54 41.74 -13.96
C MET A 607 1.49 42.84 -14.25
N PRO A 608 1.04 43.01 -15.50
CA PRO A 608 -0.01 43.99 -15.83
C PRO A 608 -1.35 43.63 -15.19
N SER A 609 -1.99 44.58 -14.49
CA SER A 609 -3.33 44.38 -13.90
C SER A 609 -4.39 43.96 -14.94
N ASP A 610 -4.30 44.50 -16.16
CA ASP A 610 -5.15 44.13 -17.30
C ASP A 610 -5.03 42.65 -17.74
N LEU A 611 -3.91 41.98 -17.42
CA LEU A 611 -3.74 40.54 -17.63
C LEU A 611 -4.44 39.77 -16.50
N TRP A 612 -4.13 40.13 -15.24
CA TRP A 612 -4.75 39.54 -14.04
C TRP A 612 -6.28 39.59 -14.11
N ASP A 613 -6.87 40.77 -14.33
CA ASP A 613 -8.32 40.96 -14.37
C ASP A 613 -8.98 40.19 -15.52
N ARG A 614 -8.31 40.09 -16.68
CA ARG A 614 -8.79 39.33 -17.82
C ARG A 614 -8.79 37.83 -17.55
N THR A 615 -7.71 37.31 -16.97
CA THR A 615 -7.60 35.90 -16.59
C THR A 615 -8.61 35.54 -15.50
N TYR A 616 -8.80 36.38 -14.48
CA TYR A 616 -9.84 36.18 -13.47
C TYR A 616 -11.28 36.29 -14.03
N ALA A 617 -11.53 37.21 -14.97
CA ALA A 617 -12.83 37.39 -15.61
C ALA A 617 -13.26 36.16 -16.44
N VAL A 618 -12.30 35.47 -17.07
CA VAL A 618 -12.55 34.24 -17.84
C VAL A 618 -12.52 33.00 -16.94
N ASN A 619 -11.41 32.75 -16.26
CA ASN A 619 -11.17 31.50 -15.55
C ASN A 619 -12.08 31.37 -14.33
N VAL A 620 -12.06 32.34 -13.43
CA VAL A 620 -12.77 32.25 -12.14
C VAL A 620 -14.23 32.67 -12.28
N ARG A 621 -14.45 33.91 -12.74
CA ARG A 621 -15.79 34.51 -12.85
C ARG A 621 -16.64 33.83 -13.94
N GLY A 622 -16.04 33.46 -15.07
CA GLY A 622 -16.74 32.72 -16.12
C GLY A 622 -17.20 31.34 -15.65
N THR A 623 -16.31 30.56 -15.01
CA THR A 623 -16.66 29.27 -14.39
C THR A 623 -17.80 29.42 -13.36
N PHE A 624 -17.73 30.45 -12.51
CA PHE A 624 -18.81 30.77 -11.58
C PHE A 624 -20.14 31.02 -12.28
N PHE A 625 -20.19 31.85 -13.34
CA PHE A 625 -21.42 32.10 -14.08
C PHE A 625 -22.00 30.83 -14.72
N THR A 626 -21.16 30.00 -15.33
CA THR A 626 -21.57 28.74 -15.96
C THR A 626 -22.20 27.78 -14.95
N ILE A 627 -21.56 27.59 -13.78
CA ILE A 627 -22.10 26.76 -12.70
C ILE A 627 -23.39 27.36 -12.12
N LYS A 628 -23.41 28.67 -11.82
CA LYS A 628 -24.57 29.42 -11.30
C LYS A 628 -25.82 29.24 -12.17
N HIS A 629 -25.69 29.39 -13.49
CA HIS A 629 -26.83 29.28 -14.41
C HIS A 629 -27.20 27.85 -14.75
N PHE A 630 -26.25 26.92 -14.78
CA PHE A 630 -26.54 25.49 -14.86
C PHE A 630 -27.38 25.02 -13.67
N LEU A 631 -27.00 25.38 -12.44
CA LEU A 631 -27.76 25.01 -11.25
C LEU A 631 -29.14 25.69 -11.20
N LYS A 632 -29.27 26.93 -11.68
CA LYS A 632 -30.59 27.57 -11.88
C LYS A 632 -31.47 26.84 -12.91
N SER A 633 -30.89 26.32 -13.99
CA SER A 633 -31.67 25.60 -15.02
C SER A 633 -32.14 24.23 -14.51
N VAL A 634 -31.31 23.54 -13.71
CA VAL A 634 -31.68 22.36 -12.93
C VAL A 634 -32.82 22.71 -11.94
N GLU A 635 -32.66 23.76 -11.13
CA GLU A 635 -33.70 24.19 -10.17
C GLU A 635 -35.04 24.48 -10.85
N LYS A 636 -35.02 25.26 -11.93
CA LYS A 636 -36.23 25.57 -12.70
C LYS A 636 -36.86 24.30 -13.25
N SER A 637 -36.09 23.45 -13.94
CA SER A 637 -36.65 22.24 -14.57
C SER A 637 -37.20 21.23 -13.55
N GLN A 638 -36.59 21.10 -12.37
CA GLN A 638 -37.13 20.25 -11.29
C GLN A 638 -38.42 20.82 -10.71
N LYS A 639 -38.56 22.15 -10.58
CA LYS A 639 -39.80 22.81 -10.18
C LYS A 639 -40.91 22.67 -11.23
N ASP A 640 -40.57 22.89 -12.50
CA ASP A 640 -41.52 22.83 -13.63
C ASP A 640 -42.01 21.39 -13.89
N THR A 641 -41.22 20.36 -13.59
CA THR A 641 -41.56 18.93 -13.83
C THR A 641 -41.97 18.15 -12.58
N GLY A 642 -41.70 18.67 -11.38
CA GLY A 642 -41.95 17.99 -10.11
C GLY A 642 -41.07 16.75 -9.85
N LYS A 643 -39.93 16.62 -10.55
CA LYS A 643 -39.04 15.45 -10.49
C LYS A 643 -37.57 15.87 -10.40
N ASP A 644 -36.78 15.10 -9.65
CA ASP A 644 -35.30 15.23 -9.65
C ASP A 644 -34.73 14.91 -11.03
N ILE A 645 -33.74 15.70 -11.48
CA ILE A 645 -32.98 15.38 -12.70
C ILE A 645 -31.97 14.25 -12.41
N ASN A 646 -31.88 13.28 -13.33
CA ASN A 646 -30.89 12.21 -13.24
C ASN A 646 -29.48 12.69 -13.64
N ASN A 647 -28.47 12.21 -12.91
CA ASN A 647 -27.05 12.54 -13.11
C ASN A 647 -26.70 14.03 -13.21
N VAL A 648 -27.20 14.86 -12.27
CA VAL A 648 -26.71 16.24 -12.13
C VAL A 648 -25.22 16.20 -11.74
N SER A 649 -24.33 16.58 -12.66
CA SER A 649 -22.88 16.49 -12.43
C SER A 649 -22.14 17.68 -13.00
N VAL A 650 -21.28 18.28 -12.19
CA VAL A 650 -20.35 19.35 -12.59
C VAL A 650 -18.92 18.83 -12.53
N VAL A 651 -18.15 19.03 -13.60
CA VAL A 651 -16.70 18.80 -13.63
C VAL A 651 -16.02 20.13 -13.97
N VAL A 652 -15.06 20.55 -13.14
CA VAL A 652 -14.32 21.81 -13.29
C VAL A 652 -12.88 21.51 -13.72
N THR A 653 -12.37 22.21 -14.73
CA THR A 653 -10.96 22.08 -15.11
C THR A 653 -10.10 22.96 -14.20
N GLY A 654 -9.44 22.34 -13.23
CA GLY A 654 -8.39 22.91 -12.40
C GLY A 654 -7.05 23.05 -13.16
N SER A 655 -5.94 22.96 -12.42
CA SER A 655 -4.59 22.73 -12.95
C SER A 655 -3.63 22.42 -11.80
N GLU A 656 -2.57 21.66 -12.07
CA GLU A 656 -1.47 21.46 -11.12
C GLU A 656 -0.67 22.75 -10.82
N CYS A 657 -0.69 23.73 -11.73
CA CYS A 657 -0.22 25.09 -11.43
C CYS A 657 -0.99 25.74 -10.25
N GLY A 658 -2.22 25.28 -9.98
CA GLY A 658 -3.04 25.66 -8.81
C GLY A 658 -2.80 24.81 -7.56
N VAL A 659 -1.78 23.94 -7.56
CA VAL A 659 -1.38 23.08 -6.44
C VAL A 659 -0.01 23.50 -5.90
N PHE A 660 1.02 23.49 -6.75
CA PHE A 660 2.40 23.86 -6.36
C PHE A 660 2.86 25.24 -6.87
N GLY A 661 2.12 25.86 -7.80
CA GLY A 661 2.47 27.18 -8.37
C GLY A 661 3.46 27.11 -9.53
N GLN A 662 3.46 28.13 -10.39
CA GLN A 662 4.38 28.21 -11.53
C GLN A 662 4.91 29.64 -11.72
N THR A 663 6.23 29.78 -11.86
CA THR A 663 6.92 31.07 -12.03
C THR A 663 6.44 31.78 -13.30
N GLY A 664 5.87 32.97 -13.14
CA GLY A 664 5.31 33.78 -14.23
C GLY A 664 3.78 33.83 -14.31
N HIS A 665 3.09 32.86 -13.69
CA HIS A 665 1.68 32.56 -13.96
C HIS A 665 0.80 32.65 -12.70
N VAL A 666 1.09 33.62 -11.82
CA VAL A 666 0.44 33.74 -10.51
C VAL A 666 -1.07 34.04 -10.60
N GLU A 667 -1.52 34.69 -11.67
CA GLU A 667 -2.93 34.98 -11.95
C GLU A 667 -3.68 33.71 -12.41
N TYR A 668 -3.01 32.85 -13.19
CA TYR A 668 -3.53 31.54 -13.57
C TYR A 668 -3.57 30.57 -12.38
N ALA A 669 -2.44 30.43 -11.67
CA ALA A 669 -2.28 29.56 -10.51
C ALA A 669 -3.29 29.86 -9.41
N SER A 670 -3.37 31.12 -8.97
CA SER A 670 -4.33 31.55 -7.93
C SER A 670 -5.78 31.37 -8.37
N GLY A 671 -6.09 31.65 -9.64
CA GLY A 671 -7.41 31.42 -10.21
C GLY A 671 -7.82 29.94 -10.20
N LYS A 672 -6.93 29.03 -10.62
CA LYS A 672 -7.18 27.58 -10.61
C LYS A 672 -7.27 27.01 -9.20
N ALA A 673 -6.40 27.43 -8.28
CA ALA A 673 -6.47 27.08 -6.87
C ALA A 673 -7.84 27.49 -6.25
N GLY A 674 -8.29 28.73 -6.53
CA GLY A 674 -9.59 29.24 -6.09
C GLY A 674 -10.78 28.43 -6.62
N LEU A 675 -10.68 27.84 -7.82
CA LEU A 675 -11.68 26.92 -8.35
C LEU A 675 -11.66 25.56 -7.65
N GLN A 676 -10.52 24.87 -7.63
CA GLN A 676 -10.43 23.46 -7.22
C GLN A 676 -10.44 23.26 -5.69
N TYR A 677 -9.93 24.23 -4.93
CA TYR A 677 -9.89 24.20 -3.47
C TYR A 677 -10.91 25.14 -2.80
N GLY A 678 -11.35 26.21 -3.47
CA GLY A 678 -12.41 27.10 -2.96
C GLY A 678 -13.81 26.71 -3.45
N LEU A 679 -14.09 26.95 -4.73
CA LEU A 679 -15.42 26.82 -5.33
C LEU A 679 -15.95 25.39 -5.24
N VAL A 680 -15.18 24.39 -5.67
CA VAL A 680 -15.60 22.97 -5.66
C VAL A 680 -15.86 22.45 -4.24
N LYS A 681 -15.03 22.84 -3.26
CA LYS A 681 -15.20 22.43 -1.85
C LYS A 681 -16.43 23.08 -1.18
N THR A 682 -16.87 24.24 -1.68
CA THR A 682 -18.06 24.96 -1.20
C THR A 682 -19.33 24.44 -1.86
N VAL A 683 -19.39 24.48 -3.21
CA VAL A 683 -20.58 24.15 -4.00
C VAL A 683 -21.05 22.71 -3.78
N LYS A 684 -20.15 21.76 -3.44
CA LYS A 684 -20.54 20.38 -3.09
C LYS A 684 -21.56 20.31 -1.94
N ASN A 685 -21.52 21.25 -1.00
CA ASN A 685 -22.39 21.29 0.18
C ASN A 685 -23.75 21.95 -0.13
N GLU A 686 -23.83 22.67 -1.25
CA GLU A 686 -24.99 23.41 -1.71
C GLU A 686 -25.77 22.60 -2.76
N ILE A 687 -25.06 22.02 -3.74
CA ILE A 687 -25.65 21.30 -4.87
C ILE A 687 -26.51 20.11 -4.42
N VAL A 688 -26.14 19.44 -3.32
CA VAL A 688 -26.91 18.33 -2.73
C VAL A 688 -28.25 18.75 -2.13
N ARG A 689 -28.42 20.04 -1.77
CA ARG A 689 -29.70 20.60 -1.32
C ARG A 689 -30.65 20.89 -2.48
N LEU A 690 -30.10 21.12 -3.68
CA LEU A 690 -30.84 21.29 -4.92
C LEU A 690 -31.26 19.93 -5.53
N ASN A 691 -30.36 18.94 -5.49
CA ASN A 691 -30.65 17.57 -5.93
C ASN A 691 -29.78 16.59 -5.13
N LYS A 692 -30.43 15.65 -4.44
CA LYS A 692 -29.79 14.69 -3.52
C LYS A 692 -28.80 13.70 -4.15
N LYS A 693 -28.68 13.66 -5.48
CA LYS A 693 -27.70 12.85 -6.23
C LYS A 693 -26.66 13.72 -6.96
N ALA A 694 -26.67 15.03 -6.76
CA ALA A 694 -25.83 15.95 -7.50
C ALA A 694 -24.39 16.00 -6.98
N ARG A 695 -23.43 16.14 -7.91
CA ARG A 695 -22.00 16.05 -7.62
C ARG A 695 -21.23 17.18 -8.32
N ILE A 696 -20.15 17.65 -7.69
CA ILE A 696 -19.18 18.56 -8.31
C ILE A 696 -17.77 18.12 -7.98
N ASN A 697 -16.89 18.04 -8.97
CA ASN A 697 -15.47 17.70 -8.79
C ASN A 697 -14.59 18.53 -9.72
N ALA A 698 -13.27 18.48 -9.51
CA ALA A 698 -12.27 19.04 -10.41
C ALA A 698 -11.35 17.95 -11.01
N VAL A 699 -10.83 18.22 -12.20
CA VAL A 699 -9.65 17.55 -12.76
C VAL A 699 -8.53 18.58 -12.83
N ALA A 700 -7.38 18.31 -12.23
CA ALA A 700 -6.20 19.16 -12.30
C ALA A 700 -5.18 18.53 -13.27
N PRO A 701 -5.09 19.00 -14.52
CA PRO A 701 -4.04 18.54 -15.41
C PRO A 701 -2.69 19.17 -15.08
N GLY A 702 -1.62 18.38 -15.30
CA GLY A 702 -0.27 18.89 -15.51
C GLY A 702 -0.11 19.45 -16.93
N TRP A 703 1.05 19.23 -17.57
CA TRP A 703 1.24 19.59 -18.98
C TRP A 703 0.38 18.71 -19.90
N VAL A 704 -0.37 19.34 -20.82
CA VAL A 704 -1.26 18.65 -21.77
C VAL A 704 -1.02 19.15 -23.19
N ASP A 705 -0.83 18.21 -24.12
CA ASP A 705 -0.66 18.45 -25.56
C ASP A 705 -1.87 19.20 -26.15
N THR A 706 -1.79 20.53 -26.20
CA THR A 706 -2.92 21.40 -26.54
C THR A 706 -2.45 22.69 -27.18
N LYS A 707 -3.33 23.32 -27.94
CA LYS A 707 -3.14 24.66 -28.52
C LYS A 707 -2.97 25.81 -27.50
N LEU A 708 -2.97 25.53 -26.20
CA LEU A 708 -2.60 26.48 -25.17
C LEU A 708 -1.06 26.61 -25.04
N ILE A 709 -0.32 25.53 -25.35
CA ILE A 709 1.15 25.42 -25.21
C ILE A 709 1.87 25.23 -26.57
N GLU A 710 1.14 25.31 -27.67
CA GLU A 710 1.64 25.21 -29.05
C GLU A 710 2.71 26.29 -29.32
N GLY A 711 3.94 25.87 -29.63
CA GLY A 711 5.11 26.74 -29.76
C GLY A 711 5.99 26.86 -28.51
N ARG A 712 5.59 26.30 -27.35
CA ARG A 712 6.32 26.44 -26.06
C ARG A 712 7.04 25.16 -25.60
N LEU A 713 6.61 23.97 -26.04
CA LEU A 713 7.34 22.71 -25.82
C LEU A 713 7.90 22.13 -27.14
N ASP A 714 7.98 22.95 -28.20
CA ASP A 714 8.44 22.55 -29.52
C ASP A 714 9.97 22.29 -29.57
N ASP A 715 10.74 22.82 -28.61
CA ASP A 715 12.13 22.43 -28.35
C ASP A 715 12.15 21.21 -27.41
N PRO A 716 12.76 20.07 -27.81
CA PRO A 716 12.95 18.90 -26.94
C PRO A 716 13.60 19.19 -25.58
N ARG A 717 14.41 20.25 -25.44
CA ARG A 717 15.00 20.66 -24.16
C ARG A 717 13.99 21.31 -23.23
N GLU A 718 13.04 22.08 -23.76
CA GLU A 718 11.99 22.70 -22.95
C GLU A 718 10.89 21.69 -22.64
N MET A 719 10.57 20.79 -23.59
CA MET A 719 9.76 19.59 -23.32
C MET A 719 10.34 18.77 -22.15
N TRP A 720 11.64 18.43 -22.21
CA TRP A 720 12.30 17.72 -21.13
C TRP A 720 12.23 18.52 -19.81
N ARG A 721 12.77 19.74 -19.80
CA ARG A 721 12.96 20.56 -18.59
C ARG A 721 11.65 20.84 -17.84
N GLU A 722 10.60 21.21 -18.56
CA GLU A 722 9.34 21.63 -17.97
C GLU A 722 8.40 20.44 -17.68
N ALA A 723 8.40 19.41 -18.55
CA ALA A 723 7.26 18.51 -18.69
C ALA A 723 7.58 17.00 -18.68
N GLU A 724 8.85 16.59 -18.70
CA GLU A 724 9.23 15.17 -18.63
C GLU A 724 10.26 14.86 -17.52
N ALA A 725 11.17 15.78 -17.22
CA ALA A 725 12.21 15.63 -16.18
C ALA A 725 11.61 15.38 -14.79
N THR A 726 10.48 16.01 -14.50
CA THR A 726 9.72 15.96 -13.23
C THR A 726 8.61 14.90 -13.22
N VAL A 727 8.36 14.22 -14.35
CA VAL A 727 7.18 13.35 -14.53
C VAL A 727 7.61 11.87 -14.57
N PRO A 728 7.29 11.04 -13.56
CA PRO A 728 7.62 9.62 -13.52
C PRO A 728 7.22 8.84 -14.78
N LEU A 729 6.12 9.20 -15.46
CA LEU A 729 5.70 8.57 -16.72
C LEU A 729 6.50 9.00 -17.98
N ARG A 730 7.45 9.94 -17.89
CA ARG A 730 8.30 10.43 -19.01
C ARG A 730 7.51 10.89 -20.25
N LYS A 731 6.38 11.58 -20.06
CA LYS A 731 5.55 12.11 -21.15
C LYS A 731 4.56 13.14 -20.62
N ILE A 732 4.15 14.06 -21.50
CA ILE A 732 3.01 14.94 -21.25
C ILE A 732 1.67 14.19 -21.37
N ALA A 733 0.63 14.70 -20.71
CA ALA A 733 -0.72 14.14 -20.82
C ALA A 733 -1.33 14.45 -22.20
N GLN A 734 -2.14 13.54 -22.73
CA GLN A 734 -2.93 13.81 -23.93
C GLN A 734 -4.32 14.36 -23.56
N PRO A 735 -4.97 15.17 -24.42
CA PRO A 735 -6.32 15.70 -24.15
C PRO A 735 -7.36 14.60 -23.88
N THR A 736 -7.14 13.41 -24.44
CA THR A 736 -7.95 12.21 -24.20
C THR A 736 -7.85 11.72 -22.75
N ASP A 737 -6.69 11.81 -22.10
CA ASP A 737 -6.50 11.35 -20.72
C ASP A 737 -7.24 12.24 -19.73
N VAL A 738 -7.16 13.56 -19.92
CA VAL A 738 -7.96 14.55 -19.16
C VAL A 738 -9.45 14.38 -19.44
N ALA A 739 -9.84 14.13 -20.70
CA ALA A 739 -11.24 13.89 -21.07
C ALA A 739 -11.81 12.60 -20.45
N ARG A 740 -11.00 11.54 -20.32
CA ARG A 740 -11.37 10.27 -19.66
C ARG A 740 -11.59 10.47 -18.16
N ALA A 741 -10.71 11.21 -17.48
CA ALA A 741 -10.90 11.58 -16.07
C ALA A 741 -12.16 12.43 -15.86
N ALA A 742 -12.42 13.38 -16.76
CA ALA A 742 -13.65 14.19 -16.74
C ALA A 742 -14.91 13.35 -17.00
N ALA A 743 -14.88 12.42 -17.96
CA ALA A 743 -16.00 11.52 -18.27
C ALA A 743 -16.31 10.55 -17.12
N PHE A 744 -15.27 10.03 -16.45
CA PHE A 744 -15.40 9.25 -15.22
C PHE A 744 -16.13 10.06 -14.14
N LEU A 745 -15.66 11.27 -13.82
CA LEU A 745 -16.29 12.15 -12.83
C LEU A 745 -17.71 12.59 -13.23
N ALA A 746 -17.99 12.77 -14.52
CA ALA A 746 -19.33 13.08 -15.04
C ALA A 746 -20.33 11.91 -14.91
N SER A 747 -19.87 10.68 -14.72
CA SER A 747 -20.71 9.49 -14.66
C SER A 747 -21.19 9.16 -13.24
N HIS A 748 -22.49 9.30 -12.98
CA HIS A 748 -23.11 8.75 -11.76
C HIS A 748 -22.91 7.24 -11.55
N ARG A 749 -22.60 6.48 -12.62
CA ARG A 749 -22.38 5.02 -12.52
C ARG A 749 -20.98 4.65 -12.05
N ALA A 750 -19.98 5.51 -12.34
CA ALA A 750 -18.58 5.25 -12.00
C ALA A 750 -18.11 6.12 -10.82
N ALA A 751 -18.53 7.39 -10.78
CA ALA A 751 -18.16 8.38 -9.77
C ALA A 751 -19.35 8.82 -8.90
N GLY A 752 -20.39 7.99 -8.77
CA GLY A 752 -21.64 8.30 -8.04
C GLY A 752 -21.48 8.67 -6.56
N HIS A 753 -20.33 8.38 -5.97
CA HIS A 753 -19.95 8.76 -4.60
C HIS A 753 -18.76 9.72 -4.50
N ILE A 754 -18.27 10.22 -5.64
CA ILE A 754 -17.17 11.18 -5.68
C ILE A 754 -17.78 12.59 -5.84
N SER A 755 -17.61 13.43 -4.82
CA SER A 755 -18.03 14.83 -4.82
C SER A 755 -17.10 15.66 -3.92
N GLY A 756 -16.70 16.83 -4.38
CA GLY A 756 -15.75 17.71 -3.71
C GLY A 756 -14.28 17.33 -3.86
N GLN A 757 -13.94 16.44 -4.78
CA GLN A 757 -12.56 16.01 -5.02
C GLN A 757 -11.92 16.75 -6.20
N CYS A 758 -10.60 16.81 -6.17
CA CYS A 758 -9.76 17.21 -7.29
C CYS A 758 -8.89 16.00 -7.63
N ILE A 759 -8.84 15.60 -8.91
CA ILE A 759 -8.04 14.47 -9.38
C ILE A 759 -6.95 15.01 -10.30
N SER A 760 -5.69 14.77 -9.93
CA SER A 760 -4.52 15.10 -10.71
C SER A 760 -4.39 14.20 -11.94
N VAL A 761 -4.03 14.78 -13.09
CA VAL A 761 -3.82 14.10 -14.38
C VAL A 761 -2.56 14.69 -15.03
N ASP A 762 -1.42 14.25 -14.50
CA ASP A 762 -0.12 14.92 -14.59
C ASP A 762 1.05 13.93 -14.84
N GLY A 763 0.78 12.63 -14.85
CA GLY A 763 1.80 11.58 -14.95
C GLY A 763 2.58 11.32 -13.66
N GLY A 764 2.07 11.77 -12.50
CA GLY A 764 2.69 11.65 -11.19
C GLY A 764 3.73 12.74 -10.89
N MET A 765 3.54 13.96 -11.43
CA MET A 765 4.52 15.04 -11.45
C MET A 765 5.07 15.38 -10.06
N GLU A 766 6.38 15.20 -9.87
CA GLU A 766 7.09 15.50 -8.62
C GLU A 766 7.87 16.82 -8.73
N GLY A 767 7.97 17.59 -7.65
CA GLY A 767 8.72 18.86 -7.61
C GLY A 767 10.26 18.74 -7.68
N ARG A 768 10.78 17.60 -8.17
CA ARG A 768 12.21 17.28 -8.29
C ARG A 768 12.47 16.58 -9.63
N ILE A 769 13.70 16.64 -10.12
CA ILE A 769 14.09 15.88 -11.32
C ILE A 769 14.10 14.39 -10.97
N VAL A 770 13.28 13.62 -11.68
CA VAL A 770 13.19 12.16 -11.65
C VAL A 770 14.02 11.53 -12.78
N TRP A 771 14.17 12.23 -13.93
CA TRP A 771 14.86 11.71 -15.11
C TRP A 771 15.83 12.71 -15.73
N SER A 772 17.06 12.26 -16.02
CA SER A 772 18.04 13.04 -16.77
C SER A 772 17.68 13.16 -18.27
N GLU A 773 18.11 14.25 -18.93
CA GLU A 773 17.92 14.48 -20.38
C GLU A 773 18.40 13.26 -21.19
N ASP A 774 19.48 12.65 -20.74
CA ASP A 774 20.15 11.50 -21.35
C ASP A 774 19.36 10.19 -21.23
N GLU A 775 18.60 9.99 -20.15
CA GLU A 775 17.70 8.83 -19.97
C GLU A 775 16.43 8.97 -20.79
N VAL A 776 15.81 10.16 -20.77
CA VAL A 776 14.62 10.47 -21.57
C VAL A 776 14.93 10.29 -23.05
N ARG A 777 16.04 10.89 -23.54
CA ARG A 777 16.54 10.76 -24.91
C ARG A 777 16.82 9.31 -25.32
N LYS A 778 17.33 8.45 -24.41
CA LYS A 778 17.52 7.01 -24.69
C LYS A 778 16.18 6.28 -24.88
N SER A 779 15.12 6.65 -24.16
CA SER A 779 13.77 6.11 -24.37
C SER A 779 13.21 6.45 -25.77
N HIS A 780 13.29 7.71 -26.20
CA HIS A 780 12.81 8.10 -27.53
C HIS A 780 13.63 7.48 -28.67
N ALA A 781 14.93 7.26 -28.45
CA ALA A 781 15.81 6.59 -29.41
C ALA A 781 15.48 5.10 -29.61
N THR A 782 14.71 4.46 -28.70
CA THR A 782 14.30 3.04 -28.85
C THR A 782 13.01 2.85 -29.65
N THR A 783 12.31 3.92 -30.03
CA THR A 783 11.00 3.88 -30.70
C THR A 783 11.02 4.23 -32.20
N VAL A 784 12.19 4.34 -32.83
CA VAL A 784 12.33 4.68 -34.25
C VAL A 784 12.83 3.46 -35.04
N GLU A 785 12.02 2.93 -35.96
CA GLU A 785 12.51 1.94 -36.93
C GLU A 785 13.52 2.58 -37.91
N PRO A 786 14.63 1.90 -38.24
CA PRO A 786 15.68 2.49 -39.06
C PRO A 786 15.34 2.45 -40.56
N GLU A 787 15.04 3.61 -41.15
CA GLU A 787 15.12 3.76 -42.61
C GLU A 787 16.56 3.52 -43.10
N ALA A 788 16.69 2.87 -44.27
CA ALA A 788 17.98 2.37 -44.75
C ALA A 788 18.94 3.50 -45.19
N PRO A 789 20.20 3.53 -44.72
CA PRO A 789 21.11 4.64 -44.97
C PRO A 789 21.70 4.62 -46.40
N SER A 790 21.41 5.66 -47.19
CA SER A 790 22.09 5.87 -48.47
C SER A 790 23.46 6.54 -48.27
N ILE A 791 24.53 5.77 -48.43
CA ILE A 791 25.93 6.22 -48.27
C ILE A 791 26.31 7.26 -49.33
N LYS A 792 27.03 8.33 -48.93
CA LYS A 792 28.10 8.92 -49.75
C LYS A 792 29.17 9.56 -48.86
N ALA A 793 30.44 9.26 -49.16
CA ALA A 793 31.58 9.59 -48.31
C ALA A 793 32.75 10.18 -49.12
N THR A 794 33.54 11.01 -48.43
CA THR A 794 34.93 11.46 -48.66
C THR A 794 35.35 12.07 -47.31
N GLY A 795 36.43 11.72 -46.60
CA GLY A 795 37.76 11.26 -47.02
C GLY A 795 38.78 12.42 -46.79
N GLU A 796 40.03 12.24 -46.34
CA GLU A 796 40.87 11.10 -45.87
C GLU A 796 41.99 11.69 -44.95
N GLY A 797 42.78 11.00 -44.12
CA GLY A 797 42.85 9.58 -43.68
C GLY A 797 43.03 9.51 -42.14
N GLU A 798 43.97 8.79 -41.51
CA GLU A 798 45.00 7.82 -41.95
C GLU A 798 45.21 6.73 -40.86
N ILE A 799 45.21 5.42 -41.15
CA ILE A 799 46.32 4.45 -41.42
C ILE A 799 47.07 3.87 -40.17
N PHE A 800 47.27 2.53 -40.21
CA PHE A 800 47.99 1.59 -39.31
C PHE A 800 47.28 1.10 -38.00
N GLY A 801 47.13 -0.20 -37.72
CA GLY A 801 47.14 -1.37 -38.62
C GLY A 801 47.63 -2.73 -38.04
N THR A 802 46.70 -3.65 -37.73
CA THR A 802 46.86 -5.14 -37.65
C THR A 802 47.86 -5.74 -36.62
N ALA A 803 47.75 -6.99 -36.12
CA ALA A 803 46.90 -8.13 -36.46
C ALA A 803 46.49 -8.97 -35.21
N THR A 804 45.68 -10.02 -35.40
CA THR A 804 45.13 -10.92 -34.36
C THR A 804 45.49 -12.39 -34.59
N GLU A 805 45.76 -13.16 -33.52
CA GLU A 805 45.54 -14.64 -33.40
C GLU A 805 45.95 -15.11 -31.98
N GLY A 806 45.36 -16.14 -31.34
CA GLY A 806 44.17 -16.90 -31.69
C GLY A 806 43.80 -18.02 -30.69
N VAL A 807 42.49 -18.20 -30.45
CA VAL A 807 41.73 -19.46 -30.22
C VAL A 807 42.26 -20.53 -29.23
N SER A 808 41.48 -20.81 -28.15
CA SER A 808 40.67 -22.05 -28.05
C SER A 808 39.95 -22.20 -26.69
N LEU A 809 38.72 -22.74 -26.71
CA LEU A 809 37.97 -23.21 -25.53
C LEU A 809 37.40 -24.60 -25.84
N ALA A 810 37.64 -25.58 -24.95
CA ALA A 810 37.16 -26.96 -25.12
C ALA A 810 36.70 -27.56 -23.78
N SER A 811 35.61 -28.32 -23.83
CA SER A 811 34.91 -28.88 -22.67
C SER A 811 35.54 -30.18 -22.13
N ARG A 812 35.33 -30.47 -20.83
CA ARG A 812 35.14 -31.84 -20.33
C ARG A 812 34.47 -31.94 -18.96
N ASN A 813 34.02 -33.15 -18.65
CA ASN A 813 33.07 -33.50 -17.58
C ASN A 813 33.66 -33.57 -16.15
N PRO A 814 32.80 -33.52 -15.11
CA PRO A 814 33.19 -33.69 -13.71
C PRO A 814 33.38 -35.16 -13.31
N SER A 815 33.81 -35.36 -12.05
CA SER A 815 33.91 -36.61 -11.27
C SER A 815 35.31 -37.27 -11.21
N ALA A 816 36.03 -36.98 -10.12
CA ALA A 816 36.97 -37.91 -9.49
C ALA A 816 37.14 -37.55 -8.00
N MET A 817 37.14 -38.55 -7.12
CA MET A 817 37.47 -38.37 -5.70
C MET A 817 39.00 -38.36 -5.50
N VAL A 818 39.49 -37.69 -4.45
CA VAL A 818 40.45 -38.24 -3.46
C VAL A 818 40.72 -37.18 -2.40
N ALA A 819 40.71 -37.58 -1.13
CA ALA A 819 41.23 -36.80 -0.01
C ALA A 819 42.42 -37.54 0.62
N PRO A 820 43.48 -36.84 1.05
CA PRO A 820 44.43 -37.43 2.00
C PRO A 820 44.75 -36.54 3.21
N THR A 821 44.69 -37.19 4.38
CA THR A 821 45.54 -36.99 5.58
C THR A 821 45.57 -35.65 6.33
N MET A 822 45.26 -35.72 7.62
CA MET A 822 45.65 -34.72 8.63
C MET A 822 47.13 -34.85 9.03
N SER A 823 47.74 -33.73 9.42
CA SER A 823 48.84 -33.65 10.40
C SER A 823 48.68 -32.34 11.19
N SER A 824 47.95 -32.36 12.31
CA SER A 824 48.44 -32.66 13.66
C SER A 824 49.01 -31.44 14.40
N LEU A 825 48.26 -30.99 15.42
CA LEU A 825 48.70 -30.22 16.59
C LEU A 825 49.30 -28.82 16.36
N ASN A 826 48.46 -27.80 16.66
CA ASN A 826 48.78 -26.87 17.74
C ASN A 826 47.51 -26.52 18.51
N SER A 827 47.62 -26.27 19.81
CA SER A 827 46.49 -25.86 20.66
C SER A 827 46.09 -24.41 20.35
N PRO A 828 44.79 -24.06 20.33
CA PRO A 828 44.38 -22.67 20.14
C PRO A 828 44.86 -21.81 21.30
N GLN A 829 45.59 -20.73 21.00
CA GLN A 829 45.53 -19.53 21.84
C GLN A 829 44.16 -18.86 21.61
N PRO A 830 43.60 -18.15 22.60
CA PRO A 830 42.35 -17.43 22.44
C PRO A 830 42.53 -16.28 21.45
N SER A 831 42.07 -16.48 20.22
CA SER A 831 41.90 -15.41 19.24
C SER A 831 40.73 -14.53 19.68
N HIS A 832 41.00 -13.45 20.41
CA HIS A 832 40.03 -12.38 20.58
C HIS A 832 39.73 -11.76 19.22
N ASN A 833 38.50 -11.95 18.72
CA ASN A 833 38.00 -11.15 17.61
C ASN A 833 38.02 -9.66 18.01
N PRO A 834 38.28 -8.73 17.06
CA PRO A 834 38.23 -7.31 17.35
C PRO A 834 36.82 -6.89 17.77
N LYS A 835 36.71 -6.08 18.82
CA LYS A 835 35.44 -5.54 19.29
C LYS A 835 34.97 -4.38 18.41
N ILE A 836 33.64 -4.23 18.29
CA ILE A 836 33.02 -3.03 17.73
C ILE A 836 33.17 -1.88 18.73
N LYS A 837 33.76 -0.77 18.29
CA LYS A 837 33.88 0.44 19.10
C LYS A 837 32.59 1.26 19.04
N ILE A 838 31.82 1.30 20.13
CA ILE A 838 30.66 2.18 20.27
C ILE A 838 31.15 3.59 20.55
N LEU A 839 30.85 4.52 19.65
CA LEU A 839 31.25 5.92 19.75
C LEU A 839 30.01 6.77 19.99
N LEU A 840 29.71 7.04 21.26
CA LEU A 840 28.58 7.89 21.63
C LEU A 840 29.05 9.35 21.69
N SER A 841 28.49 10.19 20.82
CA SER A 841 28.73 11.63 20.79
C SER A 841 27.51 12.45 21.21
N VAL A 842 27.76 13.68 21.69
CA VAL A 842 26.71 14.64 22.05
C VAL A 842 27.05 16.02 21.53
N ASP A 843 26.15 16.62 20.75
CA ASP A 843 26.39 17.87 20.04
C ASP A 843 25.58 18.98 20.76
N PHE A 844 26.28 19.86 21.47
CA PHE A 844 25.69 20.75 22.49
C PHE A 844 25.37 22.15 21.94
N ASP A 845 24.49 22.21 20.94
CA ASP A 845 24.25 23.45 20.19
C ASP A 845 23.44 24.48 20.95
N ALA A 846 22.50 24.02 21.78
CA ALA A 846 21.65 24.87 22.60
C ALA A 846 21.08 26.07 21.81
N VAL A 847 21.40 27.30 22.21
CA VAL A 847 20.90 28.51 21.54
C VAL A 847 21.67 28.81 20.26
N SER A 848 22.94 28.41 20.12
CA SER A 848 23.72 28.69 18.90
C SER A 848 23.18 27.96 17.68
N GLY A 849 22.60 26.76 17.84
CA GLY A 849 21.92 26.05 16.75
C GLY A 849 20.89 26.92 16.01
N TRP A 850 20.16 27.77 16.75
CA TRP A 850 19.15 28.71 16.24
C TRP A 850 19.71 30.08 15.78
N LEU A 851 21.01 30.32 15.96
CA LEU A 851 21.72 31.55 15.57
C LEU A 851 22.58 31.34 14.32
N GLY A 852 23.17 30.15 14.17
CA GLY A 852 23.92 29.70 12.99
C GLY A 852 23.02 29.06 11.93
N THR A 853 23.20 27.77 11.63
CA THR A 853 22.48 27.09 10.54
C THR A 853 20.95 27.03 10.70
N GLY A 854 20.41 27.07 11.92
CA GLY A 854 18.96 27.13 12.20
C GLY A 854 18.37 28.55 12.19
N GLN A 855 19.12 29.56 11.74
CA GLN A 855 18.66 30.95 11.67
C GLN A 855 17.54 31.13 10.62
N HIS A 856 16.39 31.67 11.06
CA HIS A 856 15.31 32.10 10.18
C HIS A 856 14.72 33.44 10.67
N PRO A 857 14.25 34.36 9.79
CA PRO A 857 13.68 35.65 10.20
C PRO A 857 12.46 35.53 11.13
N ASP A 858 11.67 34.45 10.99
CA ASP A 858 10.49 34.18 11.79
C ASP A 858 10.78 33.33 13.06
N ASN A 859 12.05 33.09 13.40
CA ASN A 859 12.42 32.43 14.66
C ASN A 859 11.93 33.27 15.86
N ASN A 860 11.19 32.65 16.76
CA ASN A 860 10.50 33.29 17.87
C ASN A 860 10.98 32.76 19.24
N LEU A 861 10.48 33.35 20.33
CA LEU A 861 10.95 33.01 21.68
C LEU A 861 10.70 31.54 22.07
N ALA A 862 9.69 30.88 21.51
CA ALA A 862 9.46 29.45 21.75
C ALA A 862 10.57 28.59 21.11
N ASP A 863 11.06 28.98 19.94
CA ASP A 863 12.09 28.26 19.20
C ASP A 863 13.41 28.29 19.97
N TYR A 864 13.87 29.50 20.33
CA TYR A 864 15.04 29.70 21.19
C TYR A 864 14.90 29.03 22.58
N SER A 865 13.68 28.82 23.08
CA SER A 865 13.45 28.13 24.36
C SER A 865 13.88 26.66 24.36
N THR A 866 13.91 26.01 23.18
CA THR A 866 14.46 24.65 23.05
C THR A 866 15.98 24.65 23.28
N GLY A 867 16.68 25.69 22.81
CA GLY A 867 18.09 25.91 23.10
C GLY A 867 18.39 26.12 24.58
N PHE A 868 17.55 26.89 25.30
CA PHE A 868 17.67 27.01 26.76
C PHE A 868 17.33 25.70 27.50
N PHE A 869 16.41 24.89 26.97
CA PHE A 869 16.14 23.54 27.49
C PHE A 869 17.35 22.60 27.30
N SER A 870 18.03 22.65 26.15
CA SER A 870 19.25 21.91 25.86
C SER A 870 20.29 22.06 26.98
N GLY A 871 20.62 23.31 27.33
CA GLY A 871 21.52 23.62 28.43
C GLY A 871 20.94 23.22 29.79
N HIS A 872 19.88 23.90 30.24
CA HIS A 872 19.44 23.81 31.64
C HIS A 872 18.76 22.49 32.02
N VAL A 873 18.33 21.68 31.06
CA VAL A 873 17.60 20.42 31.29
C VAL A 873 18.25 19.23 30.56
N GLY A 874 18.66 19.41 29.31
CA GLY A 874 19.26 18.37 28.48
C GLY A 874 20.60 17.87 29.01
N VAL A 875 21.59 18.77 29.11
CA VAL A 875 22.95 18.43 29.57
C VAL A 875 22.94 17.75 30.96
N PRO A 876 22.25 18.29 32.00
CA PRO A 876 22.15 17.61 33.29
C PRO A 876 21.50 16.22 33.24
N ARG A 877 20.56 15.98 32.31
CA ARG A 877 19.92 14.69 32.13
C ARG A 877 20.84 13.68 31.45
N LEU A 878 21.54 14.06 30.38
CA LEU A 878 22.50 13.20 29.68
C LEU A 878 23.70 12.85 30.54
N LEU A 879 24.33 13.84 31.22
CA LEU A 879 25.42 13.57 32.17
C LEU A 879 25.00 12.59 33.27
N LYS A 880 23.77 12.72 33.79
CA LYS A 880 23.20 11.77 34.77
C LYS A 880 22.99 10.37 34.18
N LEU A 881 22.57 10.26 32.91
CA LEU A 881 22.41 8.97 32.23
C LEU A 881 23.75 8.27 31.99
N PHE A 882 24.77 8.99 31.50
CA PHE A 882 26.09 8.42 31.27
C PHE A 882 26.80 8.03 32.57
N ALA A 883 26.62 8.82 33.63
CA ALA A 883 27.08 8.48 34.98
C ALA A 883 26.37 7.23 35.55
N LYS A 884 25.04 7.11 35.37
CA LYS A 884 24.25 5.93 35.75
C LYS A 884 24.76 4.65 35.07
N HIS A 885 25.23 4.75 33.82
CA HIS A 885 25.77 3.62 33.06
C HIS A 885 27.28 3.43 33.17
N GLY A 886 28.01 4.30 33.87
CA GLY A 886 29.46 4.21 34.02
C GLY A 886 30.25 4.49 32.74
N ILE A 887 29.67 5.26 31.81
CA ILE A 887 30.28 5.62 30.50
C ILE A 887 30.56 7.13 30.37
N ALA A 888 30.45 7.91 31.46
CA ALA A 888 30.57 9.38 31.42
C ALA A 888 31.93 9.89 30.87
N ASN A 889 33.00 9.11 31.03
CA ASN A 889 34.33 9.38 30.47
C ASN A 889 34.62 8.64 29.15
N LYS A 890 33.59 8.06 28.53
CA LYS A 890 33.62 7.31 27.25
C LYS A 890 32.61 7.86 26.25
N VAL A 891 32.30 9.15 26.37
CA VAL A 891 31.44 9.94 25.49
C VAL A 891 32.26 11.14 24.99
N THR A 892 32.01 11.56 23.75
CA THR A 892 32.63 12.76 23.15
C THR A 892 31.58 13.86 22.98
N TRP A 893 31.81 15.05 23.54
CA TRP A 893 30.92 16.20 23.39
C TRP A 893 31.46 17.16 22.35
N PHE A 894 30.77 17.34 21.23
CA PHE A 894 31.09 18.42 20.28
C PHE A 894 30.34 19.67 20.72
N VAL A 895 31.06 20.78 20.94
CA VAL A 895 30.49 21.97 21.58
C VAL A 895 30.82 23.22 20.77
N PRO A 896 29.82 23.99 20.29
CA PRO A 896 30.04 25.33 19.77
C PRO A 896 30.49 26.24 20.90
N MET A 897 31.58 27.00 20.71
CA MET A 897 32.18 27.75 21.82
C MET A 897 31.27 28.86 22.39
N HIS A 898 30.35 29.42 21.60
CA HIS A 898 29.27 30.29 22.08
C HIS A 898 28.40 29.60 23.15
N SER A 899 28.12 28.30 22.99
CA SER A 899 27.31 27.53 23.96
C SER A 899 28.12 27.10 25.19
N ALA A 900 29.45 26.97 25.07
CA ALA A 900 30.34 26.88 26.24
C ALA A 900 30.36 28.19 27.07
N GLU A 901 30.38 29.35 26.42
CA GLU A 901 30.30 30.67 27.09
C GLU A 901 28.91 30.97 27.65
N SER A 902 27.84 30.60 26.93
CA SER A 902 26.44 30.88 27.31
C SER A 902 25.94 29.99 28.45
N PHE A 903 26.44 28.75 28.54
CA PHE A 903 26.04 27.77 29.56
C PHE A 903 27.26 27.28 30.36
N PRO A 904 28.02 28.18 31.03
CA PRO A 904 29.35 27.86 31.55
C PRO A 904 29.31 26.90 32.74
N LYS A 905 28.18 26.84 33.46
CA LYS A 905 27.94 25.89 34.56
C LYS A 905 27.70 24.48 34.02
N GLU A 906 26.91 24.35 32.96
CA GLU A 906 26.61 23.11 32.27
C GLU A 906 27.86 22.58 31.55
N PHE A 907 28.60 23.46 30.87
CA PHE A 907 29.91 23.14 30.27
C PHE A 907 30.95 22.70 31.32
N ALA A 908 31.02 23.37 32.46
CA ALA A 908 31.87 22.94 33.58
C ALA A 908 31.46 21.56 34.13
N ALA A 909 30.18 21.18 34.06
CA ALA A 909 29.72 19.85 34.43
C ALA A 909 30.12 18.78 33.39
N ILE A 910 30.09 19.10 32.09
CA ILE A 910 30.63 18.24 31.02
C ILE A 910 32.13 18.01 31.27
N LYS A 911 32.92 19.07 31.44
CA LYS A 911 34.36 19.01 31.76
C LYS A 911 34.63 18.15 33.02
N SER A 912 33.78 18.29 34.05
CA SER A 912 33.92 17.55 35.31
C SER A 912 33.53 16.07 35.22
N SER A 913 32.88 15.63 34.14
CA SER A 913 32.52 14.21 33.93
C SER A 913 33.67 13.36 33.39
N GLY A 914 34.75 13.99 32.91
CA GLY A 914 35.88 13.30 32.28
C GLY A 914 35.63 12.87 30.84
N ALA A 915 34.55 13.33 30.21
CA ALA A 915 34.28 13.14 28.79
C ALA A 915 35.34 13.78 27.89
N GLU A 916 35.45 13.30 26.64
CA GLU A 916 36.15 14.05 25.59
C GLU A 916 35.30 15.28 25.20
N ILE A 917 35.95 16.38 24.80
CA ILE A 917 35.29 17.55 24.22
C ILE A 917 35.96 17.86 22.88
N GLY A 918 35.21 17.84 21.79
CA GLY A 918 35.61 18.28 20.45
C GLY A 918 35.10 19.69 20.12
N LEU A 919 35.63 20.30 19.07
CA LEU A 919 35.13 21.60 18.57
C LEU A 919 33.98 21.43 17.58
N HIS A 920 33.04 22.39 17.61
CA HIS A 920 31.85 22.41 16.75
C HIS A 920 31.51 23.84 16.27
N GLY A 921 32.51 24.54 15.72
CA GLY A 921 32.42 25.96 15.39
C GLY A 921 32.30 26.88 16.60
N TYR A 922 31.94 28.15 16.36
CA TYR A 922 31.67 29.12 17.43
C TYR A 922 30.17 29.15 17.77
N CYS A 923 29.33 29.49 16.80
CA CYS A 923 27.90 29.73 16.91
C CYS A 923 27.07 28.76 16.04
N HIS A 924 27.55 27.53 15.85
CA HIS A 924 26.92 26.51 14.97
C HIS A 924 26.72 27.00 13.52
N GLU A 925 27.68 27.77 13.01
CA GLU A 925 27.78 28.18 11.60
C GLU A 925 28.30 27.06 10.70
N GLY A 926 27.67 26.86 9.53
CA GLY A 926 28.17 25.95 8.51
C GLY A 926 29.27 26.62 7.69
N ALA A 927 30.35 25.92 7.36
CA ALA A 927 31.47 26.52 6.61
C ALA A 927 31.04 27.24 5.31
N PRO A 928 30.09 26.74 4.49
CA PRO A 928 29.54 27.45 3.33
C PRO A 928 29.00 28.87 3.59
N GLN A 929 28.60 29.19 4.83
CA GLN A 929 28.13 30.52 5.24
C GLN A 929 29.27 31.53 5.44
N LEU A 930 30.51 31.06 5.60
CA LEU A 930 31.70 31.88 5.88
C LEU A 930 32.58 32.09 4.64
N THR A 931 33.25 33.23 4.54
CA THR A 931 34.46 33.35 3.71
C THR A 931 35.63 32.60 4.34
N PRO A 932 36.65 32.15 3.58
CA PRO A 932 37.82 31.45 4.15
C PRO A 932 38.60 32.25 5.21
N THR A 933 38.56 33.58 5.14
CA THR A 933 39.14 34.45 6.17
C THR A 933 38.36 34.35 7.48
N GLN A 934 37.03 34.50 7.43
CA GLN A 934 36.16 34.34 8.61
C GLN A 934 36.23 32.93 9.19
N GLU A 935 36.32 31.90 8.34
CA GLU A 935 36.48 30.49 8.73
C GLU A 935 37.76 30.29 9.55
N ARG A 936 38.89 30.90 9.12
CA ARG A 936 40.13 30.91 9.92
C ARG A 936 39.98 31.70 11.22
N GLU A 937 39.46 32.92 11.17
CA GLU A 937 39.29 33.79 12.35
C GLU A 937 38.41 33.12 13.43
N VAL A 938 37.32 32.47 13.01
CA VAL A 938 36.42 31.70 13.87
C VAL A 938 37.13 30.48 14.45
N LEU A 939 37.86 29.70 13.64
CA LEU A 939 38.56 28.52 14.12
C LEU A 939 39.72 28.87 15.08
N GLU A 940 40.51 29.91 14.78
CA GLU A 940 41.57 30.41 15.66
C GLU A 940 41.00 30.90 17.01
N HIS A 941 39.88 31.64 16.98
CA HIS A 941 39.19 32.05 18.19
C HIS A 941 38.68 30.84 19.01
N CYS A 942 38.07 29.85 18.35
CA CYS A 942 37.60 28.62 19.00
C CYS A 942 38.75 27.80 19.60
N ILE A 943 39.89 27.67 18.91
CA ILE A 943 41.08 27.00 19.43
C ILE A 943 41.62 27.74 20.67
N SER A 944 41.67 29.07 20.63
CA SER A 944 42.14 29.90 21.76
C SER A 944 41.23 29.76 22.99
N LEU A 945 39.91 29.88 22.79
CA LEU A 945 38.91 29.78 23.84
C LEU A 945 38.82 28.35 24.42
N TYR A 946 38.91 27.31 23.58
CA TYR A 946 39.05 25.92 24.02
C TYR A 946 40.30 25.73 24.89
N GLN A 947 41.44 26.30 24.51
CA GLN A 947 42.68 26.23 25.30
C GLN A 947 42.56 26.95 26.64
N GLU A 948 41.90 28.11 26.71
CA GLU A 948 41.63 28.82 27.96
C GLU A 948 40.70 27.99 28.87
N LEU A 949 39.59 27.49 28.32
CA LEU A 949 38.57 26.77 29.08
C LEU A 949 39.02 25.37 29.53
N LEU A 950 39.88 24.68 28.78
CA LEU A 950 40.24 23.27 29.02
C LEU A 950 41.71 23.00 29.33
N GLY A 951 42.63 23.92 29.01
CA GLY A 951 44.07 23.76 29.27
C GLY A 951 44.79 22.76 28.36
N LYS A 952 44.11 22.22 27.34
CA LYS A 952 44.69 21.41 26.26
C LYS A 952 44.24 21.97 24.90
N ARG A 953 44.96 21.63 23.82
CA ARG A 953 44.51 21.91 22.44
C ARG A 953 43.38 20.93 22.05
N PRO A 954 42.44 21.32 21.17
CA PRO A 954 41.47 20.39 20.60
C PRO A 954 42.18 19.36 19.72
N LEU A 955 41.56 18.18 19.59
CA LEU A 955 42.02 17.07 18.74
C LEU A 955 40.94 16.56 17.80
N GLY A 956 39.68 16.60 18.24
CA GLY A 956 38.51 16.32 17.43
C GLY A 956 37.78 17.57 16.93
N TYR A 957 37.21 17.45 15.73
CA TYR A 957 36.28 18.41 15.15
C TYR A 957 35.03 17.69 14.63
N ARG A 958 33.94 18.45 14.50
CA ARG A 958 32.76 18.12 13.70
C ARG A 958 32.21 19.43 13.13
N ALA A 959 31.82 19.47 11.86
CA ALA A 959 31.19 20.64 11.26
C ALA A 959 29.70 20.75 11.65
N PRO A 960 29.18 21.94 11.99
CA PRO A 960 27.74 22.20 12.13
C PRO A 960 26.93 21.75 10.92
N LEU A 961 25.85 20.98 11.15
CA LEU A 961 25.10 20.24 10.12
C LEU A 961 25.98 19.45 9.13
N TYR A 962 27.14 18.97 9.58
CA TYR A 962 28.16 18.30 8.77
C TYR A 962 28.69 19.11 7.58
N GLN A 963 28.52 20.45 7.59
CA GLN A 963 28.86 21.34 6.47
C GLN A 963 30.36 21.68 6.41
N LEU A 964 31.18 20.68 6.11
CA LEU A 964 32.63 20.80 5.89
C LEU A 964 32.94 21.34 4.48
N ARG A 965 34.10 21.99 4.31
CA ARG A 965 34.71 22.32 3.00
C ARG A 965 36.15 21.83 2.94
N GLU A 966 36.72 21.80 1.74
CA GLU A 966 38.15 21.54 1.52
C GLU A 966 39.01 22.57 2.28
N SER A 967 38.56 23.82 2.38
CA SER A 967 39.21 24.86 3.18
C SER A 967 39.18 24.56 4.69
N THR A 968 38.12 23.92 5.20
CA THR A 968 38.04 23.46 6.59
C THR A 968 39.05 22.34 6.84
N VAL A 969 39.16 21.38 5.92
CA VAL A 969 40.15 20.28 6.00
C VAL A 969 41.58 20.82 6.03
N GLU A 970 41.92 21.75 5.13
CA GLU A 970 43.25 22.39 5.11
C GLU A 970 43.59 23.07 6.44
N LEU A 971 42.63 23.81 7.03
CA LEU A 971 42.80 24.46 8.33
C LEU A 971 42.97 23.44 9.48
N LEU A 972 42.17 22.37 9.50
CA LEU A 972 42.25 21.31 10.51
C LEU A 972 43.59 20.53 10.41
N GLU A 973 44.11 20.26 9.21
CA GLU A 973 45.46 19.72 8.99
C GLU A 973 46.58 20.74 9.36
N GLU A 974 46.33 22.04 9.20
CA GLU A 974 47.27 23.10 9.57
C GLU A 974 47.46 23.16 11.10
N TYR A 975 46.37 23.34 11.86
CA TYR A 975 46.36 23.32 13.32
C TYR A 975 46.54 21.90 13.91
N SER A 976 46.73 20.90 13.05
CA SER A 976 47.12 19.52 13.39
C SER A 976 46.14 18.81 14.32
N PHE A 977 44.85 18.89 13.97
CA PHE A 977 43.81 18.04 14.56
C PHE A 977 44.11 16.55 14.28
N LEU A 978 43.50 15.66 15.05
CA LEU A 978 43.64 14.21 14.89
C LEU A 978 42.57 13.66 13.94
N TYR A 979 41.33 14.11 14.11
CA TYR A 979 40.18 13.55 13.41
C TYR A 979 39.07 14.59 13.15
N ASP A 980 38.25 14.30 12.15
CA ASP A 980 36.93 14.91 11.93
C ASP A 980 35.84 13.82 12.01
N SER A 981 34.60 14.24 12.18
CA SER A 981 33.42 13.39 12.14
C SER A 981 32.27 14.13 11.48
N SER A 982 32.41 14.35 10.17
CA SER A 982 31.46 15.12 9.34
C SER A 982 31.11 14.45 8.01
N LEU A 983 31.80 13.38 7.58
CA LEU A 983 31.63 12.81 6.24
C LEU A 983 31.13 11.36 6.29
N SER A 984 30.50 10.92 5.20
CA SER A 984 29.74 9.65 5.16
C SER A 984 30.23 8.64 4.10
N HIS A 985 31.53 8.63 3.75
CA HIS A 985 32.05 7.70 2.73
C HIS A 985 32.07 6.22 3.18
N HIS A 986 31.90 5.97 4.47
CA HIS A 986 31.62 4.66 5.06
C HIS A 986 30.52 4.84 6.12
N ASP A 987 29.92 3.74 6.55
CA ASP A 987 28.90 3.67 7.59
C ASP A 987 29.42 3.21 8.96
N SER A 988 30.62 2.61 9.01
CA SER A 988 31.08 1.71 10.08
C SER A 988 32.62 1.52 10.21
N LYS A 989 33.45 2.09 9.32
CA LYS A 989 34.92 2.06 9.44
C LYS A 989 35.50 3.47 9.36
N PRO A 990 36.49 3.86 10.19
CA PRO A 990 37.27 5.07 9.98
C PRO A 990 38.13 4.97 8.72
N TYR A 991 38.43 6.11 8.11
CA TYR A 991 39.30 6.22 6.93
C TYR A 991 40.17 7.48 6.98
N TYR A 992 41.19 7.60 6.13
CA TYR A 992 41.88 8.88 5.95
C TYR A 992 40.99 9.83 5.16
N LEU A 993 40.74 11.03 5.69
CA LEU A 993 39.90 12.03 5.03
C LEU A 993 40.51 12.36 3.64
N PRO A 994 39.80 12.12 2.53
CA PRO A 994 40.41 12.20 1.21
C PRO A 994 40.61 13.66 0.80
N ASN A 995 41.88 14.08 0.70
CA ASN A 995 42.26 15.38 0.13
C ASN A 995 41.95 15.38 -1.38
N LEU A 996 40.76 15.86 -1.73
CA LEU A 996 40.27 16.10 -3.08
C LEU A 996 40.36 17.58 -3.40
N PRO A 997 40.72 17.98 -4.63
CA PRO A 997 40.52 19.36 -5.07
C PRO A 997 39.02 19.65 -5.21
N PRO A 998 38.56 20.91 -5.03
CA PRO A 998 37.15 21.22 -4.92
C PRO A 998 36.26 20.64 -6.02
N ILE A 999 35.17 19.97 -5.60
CA ILE A 999 34.24 19.32 -6.52
C ILE A 999 33.35 20.39 -7.17
N ILE A 1000 33.82 20.95 -8.29
CA ILE A 1000 33.10 21.95 -9.08
C ILE A 1000 31.93 21.28 -9.81
N PRO A 1001 30.65 21.65 -9.53
CA PRO A 1001 29.51 21.13 -10.27
C PRO A 1001 29.58 21.55 -11.76
N PRO A 1002 29.15 20.69 -12.70
CA PRO A 1002 29.04 21.04 -14.12
C PRO A 1002 28.27 22.35 -14.35
N LYS A 1003 28.84 23.24 -15.17
CA LYS A 1003 28.17 24.47 -15.62
C LYS A 1003 27.62 24.25 -17.02
N TYR A 1004 26.32 24.09 -17.13
CA TYR A 1004 25.60 23.86 -18.39
C TYR A 1004 25.22 25.19 -19.07
N THR A 1005 26.19 26.06 -19.37
CA THR A 1005 25.94 27.28 -20.15
C THR A 1005 26.02 26.98 -21.66
N GLU A 1006 25.44 27.85 -22.50
CA GLU A 1006 25.37 27.60 -23.96
C GLU A 1006 26.74 27.60 -24.65
N GLU A 1007 27.74 28.24 -24.04
CA GLU A 1007 29.12 28.32 -24.51
C GLU A 1007 30.00 27.17 -24.00
N ALA A 1008 29.54 26.41 -23.00
CA ALA A 1008 30.33 25.36 -22.36
C ALA A 1008 30.37 24.08 -23.20
N SER A 1009 31.56 23.52 -23.45
CA SER A 1009 31.66 22.24 -24.16
C SER A 1009 31.27 21.09 -23.24
N ALA A 1010 30.63 20.06 -23.78
CA ALA A 1010 30.44 18.80 -23.05
C ALA A 1010 31.78 18.22 -22.54
N LYS A 1011 32.88 18.45 -23.29
CA LYS A 1011 34.24 18.06 -22.89
C LYS A 1011 34.76 18.76 -21.64
N ASP A 1012 34.15 19.88 -21.23
CA ASP A 1012 34.60 20.66 -20.07
C ASP A 1012 34.12 20.04 -18.75
N TRP A 1013 32.98 19.34 -18.76
CA TRP A 1013 32.39 18.68 -17.59
C TRP A 1013 32.31 17.14 -17.69
N MET A 1014 32.45 16.53 -18.88
CA MET A 1014 32.57 15.06 -19.04
C MET A 1014 33.95 14.56 -18.62
N LYS A 1015 34.27 14.72 -17.33
CA LYS A 1015 35.54 14.31 -16.70
C LYS A 1015 35.21 13.42 -15.49
N PRO A 1016 35.96 12.33 -15.24
CA PRO A 1016 35.80 11.57 -14.01
C PRO A 1016 36.20 12.42 -12.80
N LEU A 1017 35.73 12.04 -11.61
CA LEU A 1017 36.16 12.69 -10.37
C LEU A 1017 37.70 12.68 -10.26
N PRO A 1018 38.32 13.77 -9.76
CA PRO A 1018 39.75 13.81 -9.51
C PRO A 1018 40.12 12.72 -8.50
N LYS A 1019 41.27 12.07 -8.70
CA LYS A 1019 41.78 11.14 -7.69
C LYS A 1019 42.21 11.94 -6.45
N PRO A 1020 41.91 11.48 -5.23
CA PRO A 1020 42.42 12.11 -4.03
C PRO A 1020 43.94 12.01 -3.98
N SER A 1021 44.57 12.97 -3.31
CA SER A 1021 45.98 12.91 -2.95
C SER A 1021 46.24 11.74 -2.00
N ALA A 1022 47.46 11.20 -2.00
CA ALA A 1022 47.86 10.22 -1.00
C ALA A 1022 47.79 10.85 0.41
N PRO A 1023 47.34 10.10 1.44
CA PRO A 1023 47.29 10.62 2.80
C PRO A 1023 48.70 10.94 3.31
N THR A 1024 48.78 11.86 4.26
CA THR A 1024 50.04 12.25 4.91
C THR A 1024 49.96 12.06 6.43
N VAL A 1025 51.08 12.20 7.14
CA VAL A 1025 51.09 12.21 8.63
C VAL A 1025 50.13 13.25 9.22
N LYS A 1026 49.93 14.39 8.53
CA LYS A 1026 48.96 15.42 8.94
C LYS A 1026 47.50 15.01 8.72
N THR A 1027 47.23 14.14 7.75
CA THR A 1027 45.87 13.89 7.26
C THR A 1027 44.97 13.29 8.34
N LEU A 1028 43.78 13.86 8.43
CA LEU A 1028 42.79 13.55 9.46
C LEU A 1028 42.31 12.10 9.32
N VAL A 1029 42.02 11.46 10.45
CA VAL A 1029 41.10 10.33 10.46
C VAL A 1029 39.69 10.89 10.33
N GLU A 1030 38.91 10.39 9.39
CA GLU A 1030 37.48 10.60 9.38
C GLU A 1030 36.80 9.46 10.15
N ILE A 1031 36.00 9.80 11.16
CA ILE A 1031 35.12 8.85 11.84
C ILE A 1031 33.69 9.12 11.34
N PRO A 1032 33.12 8.25 10.50
CA PRO A 1032 31.99 8.63 9.66
C PRO A 1032 30.77 9.11 10.46
N ALA A 1033 30.24 10.26 10.07
CA ALA A 1033 28.97 10.79 10.57
C ALA A 1033 27.85 10.51 9.56
N ASN A 1034 26.61 10.35 10.02
CA ASN A 1034 25.48 10.03 9.14
C ASN A 1034 24.13 10.38 9.81
N TRP A 1035 23.25 11.05 9.07
CA TRP A 1035 21.88 11.44 9.44
C TRP A 1035 20.98 10.29 9.94
N TYR A 1036 21.29 9.03 9.60
CA TYR A 1036 20.56 7.86 10.11
C TYR A 1036 21.06 7.35 11.47
N THR A 1037 22.08 7.98 12.05
CA THR A 1037 22.71 7.65 13.34
C THR A 1037 22.67 8.82 14.34
N GLU A 1038 21.82 9.82 14.09
CA GLU A 1038 21.53 10.94 14.99
C GLU A 1038 20.08 10.96 15.45
N ASP A 1039 19.78 11.65 16.56
CA ASP A 1039 18.43 11.82 17.09
C ASP A 1039 17.67 13.06 16.59
N MET A 1040 18.37 14.19 16.35
CA MET A 1040 17.73 15.49 16.10
C MET A 1040 16.92 15.54 14.81
N THR A 1041 17.53 15.26 13.65
CA THR A 1041 16.84 15.35 12.35
C THR A 1041 15.48 14.61 12.29
N PRO A 1042 15.33 13.37 12.81
CA PRO A 1042 14.04 12.69 12.86
C PRO A 1042 13.12 13.07 14.04
N LEU A 1043 13.63 13.36 15.24
CA LEU A 1043 12.79 13.57 16.44
C LEU A 1043 12.50 15.02 16.78
N GLN A 1044 13.31 15.98 16.31
CA GLN A 1044 13.15 17.39 16.62
C GLN A 1044 12.19 18.08 15.64
N TYR A 1045 11.36 18.98 16.15
CA TYR A 1045 10.52 19.85 15.34
C TYR A 1045 11.17 21.23 15.23
N LEU A 1046 11.49 21.64 14.00
CA LEU A 1046 12.09 22.94 13.69
C LEU A 1046 11.15 23.65 12.70
N PRO A 1047 10.28 24.57 13.14
CA PRO A 1047 9.12 25.02 12.34
C PRO A 1047 9.48 25.67 11.01
N ASN A 1048 10.70 26.22 10.91
CA ASN A 1048 11.22 26.90 9.72
C ASN A 1048 12.13 25.99 8.85
N VAL A 1049 12.23 24.69 9.16
CA VAL A 1049 13.02 23.69 8.41
C VAL A 1049 12.08 22.65 7.78
N PRO A 1050 11.86 22.68 6.45
CA PRO A 1050 10.83 21.86 5.78
C PRO A 1050 10.94 20.33 5.95
N ASN A 1051 12.12 19.82 6.30
CA ASN A 1051 12.39 18.39 6.46
C ASN A 1051 12.40 17.92 7.93
N SER A 1052 12.18 18.81 8.91
CA SER A 1052 12.12 18.40 10.31
C SER A 1052 10.81 17.65 10.61
N HIS A 1053 10.91 16.45 11.19
CA HIS A 1053 9.74 15.58 11.33
C HIS A 1053 9.04 15.74 12.68
N GLY A 1054 9.77 15.90 13.79
CA GLY A 1054 9.23 16.28 15.11
C GLY A 1054 8.30 15.30 15.84
N TYR A 1055 7.77 14.29 15.14
CA TYR A 1055 6.71 13.39 15.62
C TYR A 1055 6.97 11.92 15.25
N VAL A 1056 8.23 11.55 15.03
CA VAL A 1056 8.65 10.15 14.79
C VAL A 1056 8.59 9.36 16.11
N ASP A 1057 8.10 8.11 16.05
CA ASP A 1057 8.13 7.23 17.22
C ASP A 1057 9.57 6.80 17.53
N VAL A 1058 10.01 7.04 18.77
CA VAL A 1058 11.32 6.62 19.28
C VAL A 1058 11.60 5.12 19.13
N ARG A 1059 10.57 4.27 18.99
CA ARG A 1059 10.74 2.84 18.70
C ARG A 1059 11.17 2.56 17.26
N VAL A 1060 10.82 3.41 16.30
CA VAL A 1060 11.32 3.30 14.91
C VAL A 1060 12.83 3.56 14.90
N MET A 1061 13.26 4.66 15.53
CA MET A 1061 14.66 5.01 15.69
C MET A 1061 15.47 3.95 16.45
N GLU A 1062 14.97 3.50 17.59
CA GLU A 1062 15.62 2.46 18.40
C GLU A 1062 15.85 1.18 17.60
N ASN A 1063 14.89 0.79 16.75
CA ASN A 1063 15.03 -0.38 15.91
C ASN A 1063 15.99 -0.11 14.73
N MET A 1064 15.87 1.01 14.01
CA MET A 1064 16.81 1.36 12.93
C MET A 1064 18.28 1.35 13.38
N TRP A 1065 18.57 1.83 14.59
CA TRP A 1065 19.93 1.77 15.16
C TRP A 1065 20.34 0.33 15.53
N LYS A 1066 19.42 -0.49 16.07
CA LYS A 1066 19.70 -1.91 16.34
C LYS A 1066 19.93 -2.71 15.07
N ASP A 1067 19.06 -2.57 14.08
CA ASP A 1067 19.11 -3.26 12.79
C ASP A 1067 20.44 -2.93 12.08
N LYS A 1068 20.85 -1.65 12.07
CA LYS A 1068 22.16 -1.23 11.55
C LYS A 1068 23.33 -1.87 12.33
N PHE A 1069 23.28 -1.88 13.66
CA PHE A 1069 24.32 -2.51 14.49
C PHE A 1069 24.38 -4.03 14.28
N GLU A 1070 23.24 -4.72 14.24
CA GLU A 1070 23.18 -6.17 14.06
C GLU A 1070 23.68 -6.60 12.68
N TRP A 1071 23.38 -5.81 11.63
CA TRP A 1071 23.95 -6.04 10.29
C TRP A 1071 25.47 -5.82 10.25
N ILE A 1072 25.98 -4.69 10.78
CA ILE A 1072 27.43 -4.44 10.89
C ILE A 1072 28.12 -5.58 11.66
N ARG A 1073 27.48 -6.08 12.73
CA ARG A 1073 27.97 -7.19 13.54
C ARG A 1073 27.93 -8.52 12.79
N SER A 1074 26.93 -8.81 11.94
CA SER A 1074 26.92 -10.05 11.16
C SER A 1074 28.01 -10.08 10.08
N GLU A 1075 28.22 -8.99 9.35
CA GLU A 1075 29.25 -8.93 8.29
C GLU A 1075 30.67 -9.13 8.86
N MET A 1076 30.93 -8.69 10.10
CA MET A 1076 32.19 -8.94 10.81
C MET A 1076 32.51 -10.41 11.07
N HIS A 1077 31.50 -11.30 11.16
CA HIS A 1077 31.71 -12.72 11.42
C HIS A 1077 32.01 -13.51 10.12
N ASP A 1078 31.52 -13.05 8.97
CA ASP A 1078 31.74 -13.69 7.66
C ASP A 1078 33.01 -13.17 6.93
N SER A 1079 33.51 -11.97 7.26
CA SER A 1079 34.66 -11.36 6.57
C SER A 1079 36.02 -11.97 6.98
N THR A 1080 36.45 -13.05 6.32
CA THR A 1080 37.74 -13.72 6.58
C THR A 1080 38.96 -12.93 6.06
N GLY A 1081 39.35 -11.81 6.68
CA GLY A 1081 40.64 -11.18 6.39
C GLY A 1081 40.97 -9.85 7.06
N GLU A 1082 40.00 -8.94 7.19
CA GLU A 1082 40.27 -7.55 7.60
C GLU A 1082 40.39 -7.40 9.13
N LYS A 1083 41.45 -6.73 9.60
CA LYS A 1083 41.75 -6.51 11.03
C LYS A 1083 41.40 -5.09 11.49
N ASP A 1084 40.54 -4.44 10.72
CA ASP A 1084 40.25 -3.02 10.84
C ASP A 1084 39.37 -2.72 12.05
N VAL A 1085 39.37 -1.44 12.44
CA VAL A 1085 38.59 -0.98 13.57
C VAL A 1085 37.18 -0.67 13.06
N VAL A 1086 36.22 -1.53 13.41
CA VAL A 1086 34.80 -1.26 13.17
C VAL A 1086 34.27 -0.36 14.28
N VAL A 1087 33.58 0.71 13.89
CA VAL A 1087 33.01 1.73 14.76
C VAL A 1087 31.50 1.79 14.58
N PHE A 1088 30.76 2.01 15.65
CA PHE A 1088 29.34 2.29 15.63
C PHE A 1088 29.09 3.68 16.23
N PRO A 1089 29.10 4.74 15.40
CA PRO A 1089 28.88 6.11 15.85
C PRO A 1089 27.40 6.38 16.08
N LEU A 1090 27.10 7.12 17.15
CA LEU A 1090 25.78 7.68 17.46
C LEU A 1090 25.95 9.15 17.87
N VAL A 1091 25.05 10.01 17.39
CA VAL A 1091 25.02 11.45 17.70
C VAL A 1091 23.75 11.78 18.47
N LEU A 1092 23.88 12.49 19.59
CA LEU A 1092 22.76 12.90 20.44
C LEU A 1092 22.75 14.43 20.60
N HIS A 1093 21.58 15.06 20.62
CA HIS A 1093 21.47 16.50 20.85
C HIS A 1093 20.74 16.76 22.18
N PRO A 1094 21.24 17.57 23.13
CA PRO A 1094 20.64 17.67 24.46
C PRO A 1094 19.25 18.34 24.48
N ASP A 1095 18.84 19.06 23.44
CA ASP A 1095 17.45 19.49 23.29
C ASP A 1095 16.52 18.32 22.98
N THR A 1096 16.98 17.39 22.14
CA THR A 1096 16.27 16.22 21.62
C THR A 1096 16.36 15.04 22.58
N SER A 1097 17.55 14.43 22.75
CA SER A 1097 17.81 13.38 23.73
C SER A 1097 17.63 13.81 25.19
N GLY A 1098 17.54 15.11 25.48
CA GLY A 1098 17.12 15.60 26.79
C GLY A 1098 15.62 15.47 27.04
N MET A 1099 14.78 15.30 26.02
CA MET A 1099 13.32 15.16 26.16
C MET A 1099 12.95 13.90 26.96
N ALA A 1100 11.84 13.99 27.71
CA ALA A 1100 11.46 12.97 28.68
C ALA A 1100 11.12 11.59 28.06
N HIS A 1101 10.70 11.57 26.78
CA HIS A 1101 10.41 10.35 26.04
C HIS A 1101 11.66 9.83 25.29
N VAL A 1102 12.45 10.73 24.67
CA VAL A 1102 13.68 10.36 23.94
C VAL A 1102 14.77 9.83 24.88
N ILE A 1103 14.97 10.41 26.07
CA ILE A 1103 16.01 9.90 26.99
C ILE A 1103 15.79 8.44 27.40
N GLY A 1104 14.53 7.98 27.41
CA GLY A 1104 14.19 6.57 27.61
C GLY A 1104 14.64 5.67 26.45
N MET A 1105 14.65 6.18 25.21
CA MET A 1105 15.25 5.50 24.05
C MET A 1105 16.76 5.35 24.23
N ILE A 1106 17.45 6.45 24.56
CA ILE A 1106 18.91 6.47 24.73
C ILE A 1106 19.35 5.52 25.86
N GLU A 1107 18.61 5.51 26.97
CA GLU A 1107 18.80 4.54 28.04
C GLU A 1107 18.69 3.09 27.53
N ARG A 1108 17.64 2.75 26.76
CA ARG A 1108 17.45 1.38 26.23
C ARG A 1108 18.54 0.99 25.23
N VAL A 1109 18.95 1.89 24.36
CA VAL A 1109 20.05 1.67 23.40
C VAL A 1109 21.37 1.42 24.13
N ILE A 1110 21.73 2.25 25.12
CA ILE A 1110 22.93 2.04 25.95
C ILE A 1110 22.85 0.70 26.71
N GLN A 1111 21.71 0.36 27.30
CA GLN A 1111 21.53 -0.91 28.01
C GLN A 1111 21.67 -2.13 27.07
N TRP A 1112 21.09 -2.05 25.87
CA TRP A 1112 21.17 -3.11 24.86
C TRP A 1112 22.58 -3.27 24.29
N LEU A 1113 23.25 -2.18 23.92
CA LEU A 1113 24.66 -2.21 23.49
C LEU A 1113 25.56 -2.79 24.59
N LYS A 1114 25.35 -2.43 25.86
CA LYS A 1114 26.09 -3.00 26.99
C LYS A 1114 25.80 -4.49 27.26
N ALA A 1115 24.70 -5.06 26.75
CA ALA A 1115 24.48 -6.51 26.84
C ALA A 1115 25.45 -7.31 25.94
N TRP A 1116 26.00 -6.68 24.90
CA TRP A 1116 26.99 -7.27 24.00
C TRP A 1116 28.44 -7.08 24.50
N GLU A 1117 28.69 -7.03 25.81
CA GLU A 1117 30.00 -6.68 26.40
C GLU A 1117 31.19 -7.58 25.99
N ALA A 1118 30.93 -8.76 25.39
CA ALA A 1118 31.95 -9.60 24.78
C ALA A 1118 32.38 -9.12 23.38
N GLU A 1119 31.46 -8.56 22.58
CA GLU A 1119 31.64 -8.10 21.20
C GLU A 1119 31.86 -6.57 21.09
N VAL A 1120 31.49 -5.77 22.09
CA VAL A 1120 31.59 -4.30 22.04
C VAL A 1120 32.51 -3.66 23.09
N GLU A 1121 32.99 -2.45 22.79
CA GLU A 1121 33.71 -1.56 23.71
C GLU A 1121 33.20 -0.12 23.54
N PHE A 1122 32.91 0.58 24.64
CA PHE A 1122 32.61 2.02 24.61
C PHE A 1122 33.92 2.81 24.72
N CYS A 1123 34.21 3.65 23.72
CA CYS A 1123 35.38 4.51 23.72
C CYS A 1123 35.06 5.89 23.13
N THR A 1124 35.91 6.87 23.42
CA THR A 1124 35.79 8.21 22.83
C THR A 1124 36.22 8.20 21.36
N TYR A 1125 35.88 9.26 20.62
CA TYR A 1125 36.33 9.44 19.24
C TYR A 1125 37.87 9.63 19.18
N GLU A 1126 38.48 10.30 20.16
CA GLU A 1126 39.96 10.37 20.33
C GLU A 1126 40.58 8.96 20.43
N GLU A 1127 40.03 8.09 21.28
CA GLU A 1127 40.48 6.69 21.45
C GLU A 1127 40.20 5.80 20.22
N ALA A 1128 39.21 6.16 19.40
CA ALA A 1128 38.91 5.48 18.14
C ALA A 1128 39.92 5.86 17.05
N ALA A 1129 40.12 7.17 16.85
CA ALA A 1129 41.01 7.72 15.83
C ALA A 1129 42.47 7.35 16.07
N MET A 1130 42.99 7.49 17.30
CA MET A 1130 44.38 7.11 17.61
C MET A 1130 44.64 5.64 17.27
N GLY A 1131 43.82 4.74 17.81
CA GLY A 1131 43.97 3.28 17.61
C GLY A 1131 43.66 2.77 16.20
N TRP A 1132 43.14 3.63 15.30
CA TRP A 1132 43.07 3.35 13.86
C TRP A 1132 44.29 3.93 13.12
N LYS A 1133 44.70 5.18 13.43
CA LYS A 1133 45.84 5.86 12.78
C LYS A 1133 47.18 5.19 13.11
N GLU A 1134 47.33 4.64 14.32
CA GLU A 1134 48.50 3.83 14.71
C GLU A 1134 48.64 2.53 13.89
N LYS A 1135 47.51 1.89 13.54
CA LYS A 1135 47.50 0.67 12.70
C LYS A 1135 47.73 0.97 11.21
N ASN A 1136 47.27 2.14 10.76
CA ASN A 1136 47.28 2.57 9.36
C ASN A 1136 48.29 3.70 9.12
N ALA A 1137 49.39 3.74 9.89
CA ALA A 1137 50.36 4.82 9.85
C ALA A 1137 50.97 4.97 8.44
N VAL A 1138 51.01 6.21 7.94
CA VAL A 1138 51.72 6.56 6.69
C VAL A 1138 53.22 6.73 7.01
N GLU A 1139 54.09 6.13 6.19
CA GLU A 1139 55.56 6.27 6.25
C GLU A 1139 56.05 7.65 5.76
#